data_AF-A0A9W6LF87-F1
#
_entry.id   AF-A0A9W6LF87-F1
#
_cell.length_a   1.000
_cell.length_b   1.000
_cell.length_c   1.000
_cell.angle_alpha   90.00
_cell.angle_beta   90.00
_cell.angle_gamma   90.00
#
_symmetry.space_group_name_H-M   'P 1'
#
loop_
_entity.id
_entity.type
_entity.pdbx_description
1 polymer ?
#
loop_
_entity_poly.entity_id
_entity_poly.type
_entity_poly.pdbx_seq_one_letter_code
_entity_poly.pdbx_strand_id
1 'polypeptide(L)'
;MARKSRQRTSRLPIRMQLMLPIAAALMGMLVLGLFQTVTVWDSYQNATDAEVLAELSEGLNKTLDQHQAEIGPVVMSVVNGGGGQFDSAVARRETDEAFEALRGTSDAAVARFPELANDMDSLFTKVDELDTARLAFDEMYNGDAVYTDEEVAEGIQVYRDLADHIVGIASILPRLVDDSEISAHLDSLAAVMQAGRIAAEIQFTVAADLALLEDGDAGLVNREALGQVASLSGKFDQQITEFRANASNETASVYKAAMESQDAKDARTAMSVYLRGNIPTISPTDFMAAQGAVVASLDTTQVSVLAFMGEDVNLMREAASRTLLTTFALVLVLALTSIISAAMLARRISLRVDGVREATLTAAYDTLPKTVAAVSQAANANEVDRLLQAAKQQTVLQTDSRYADELDSLAEAFSAAHHQALRQTANQALLRIDVEAMMKTLARRGQSLIRRQQQVMEALVEGAAASSIPDEWRSVYHLLARMRRNEENLLLLAGGDPQRRYNHPAGLEAIIRDAVAEIEDAGRVVVENQVAVRLETKPAGDLVRILAELLDNAASYSPPTQSVRVTSRRSGSEIVISIADDGIGLAPEPMAAINRRLAEPTQLNSELTATMGLLVVGRLAAEHSISVQLHSTMGKGTLALVRIPSSAHAEDPVGLSPADRGTAAQLALSARAANLPVTGTGAETGAPGAVEPIVPRPRRAGSAPEPLPVAGPNYGSQAPPNPAPRNGGNGTHAPAGPAPETLDVTFRKVNRALETSGRVNGAELPRRAPGSRLLPGSVPSSRSGGGGTDLDPAEIRDRLAGFASGIAAAAAHEQRQ
;
A
#
# COMPACT_ATOMS: atom_id res chain seq x y z
N MET A 1 21.87 -36.57 -4.04
CA MET A 1 21.32 -35.50 -4.89
C MET A 1 19.83 -35.38 -4.63
N ALA A 2 19.42 -34.38 -3.85
CA ALA A 2 18.04 -34.14 -3.45
C ALA A 2 17.49 -32.93 -4.23
N ARG A 3 16.44 -33.13 -5.05
CA ARG A 3 15.68 -32.04 -5.67
C ARG A 3 14.38 -31.85 -4.88
N LYS A 4 14.37 -30.88 -3.96
CA LYS A 4 13.16 -30.37 -3.30
C LYS A 4 12.39 -29.52 -4.32
N SER A 5 11.26 -30.02 -4.82
CA SER A 5 10.27 -29.23 -5.56
C SER A 5 9.47 -28.39 -4.57
N ARG A 6 9.79 -27.08 -4.46
CA ARG A 6 8.95 -26.09 -3.79
C ARG A 6 7.66 -25.92 -4.62
N GLN A 7 6.52 -26.31 -4.04
CA GLN A 7 5.20 -25.93 -4.55
C GLN A 7 5.08 -24.39 -4.49
N ARG A 8 5.07 -23.75 -5.66
CA ARG A 8 4.58 -22.37 -5.83
C ARG A 8 3.06 -22.45 -5.84
N THR A 9 2.42 -22.19 -4.70
CA THR A 9 1.03 -21.74 -4.72
C THR A 9 1.04 -20.35 -5.34
N SER A 10 0.31 -20.15 -6.44
CA SER A 10 0.17 -18.86 -7.10
C SER A 10 -0.60 -17.92 -6.18
N ARG A 11 0.12 -17.19 -5.32
CA ARG A 11 -0.43 -16.07 -4.58
C ARG A 11 -0.84 -15.01 -5.61
N LEU A 12 -2.10 -14.60 -5.57
CA LEU A 12 -2.62 -13.47 -6.35
C LEU A 12 -1.68 -12.27 -6.15
N PRO A 13 -1.38 -11.47 -7.19
CA PRO A 13 -0.48 -10.33 -7.07
C PRO A 13 -0.95 -9.38 -5.95
N ILE A 14 -0.01 -8.80 -5.19
CA ILE A 14 -0.23 -7.90 -4.03
C ILE A 14 -1.39 -6.91 -4.26
N ARG A 15 -1.41 -6.27 -5.43
CA ARG A 15 -2.47 -5.31 -5.80
C ARG A 15 -3.87 -5.92 -5.74
N MET A 16 -4.02 -7.17 -6.15
CA MET A 16 -5.31 -7.86 -6.20
C MET A 16 -5.73 -8.40 -4.82
N GLN A 17 -4.79 -8.87 -3.99
CA GLN A 17 -5.11 -9.28 -2.61
C GLN A 17 -5.51 -8.09 -1.71
N LEU A 18 -5.00 -6.89 -2.00
CA LEU A 18 -5.33 -5.67 -1.27
C LEU A 18 -6.56 -4.93 -1.81
N MET A 19 -6.79 -4.97 -3.12
CA MET A 19 -7.99 -4.39 -3.74
C MET A 19 -9.25 -5.20 -3.42
N LEU A 20 -9.15 -6.52 -3.24
CA LEU A 20 -10.31 -7.38 -3.04
C LEU A 20 -11.14 -7.02 -1.79
N PRO A 21 -10.57 -6.86 -0.57
CA PRO A 21 -11.35 -6.47 0.61
C PRO A 21 -11.87 -5.04 0.53
N ILE A 22 -11.14 -4.11 -0.09
CA ILE A 22 -11.61 -2.72 -0.30
C ILE A 22 -12.76 -2.70 -1.30
N ALA A 23 -12.63 -3.42 -2.41
CA ALA A 23 -13.68 -3.55 -3.41
C ALA A 23 -14.91 -4.27 -2.85
N ALA A 24 -14.73 -5.30 -2.03
CA ALA A 24 -15.83 -5.99 -1.35
C ALA A 24 -16.53 -5.07 -0.34
N ALA A 25 -15.78 -4.27 0.43
CA ALA A 25 -16.34 -3.30 1.36
C ALA A 25 -17.10 -2.18 0.63
N LEU A 26 -16.53 -1.64 -0.46
CA LEU A 26 -17.18 -0.64 -1.31
C LEU A 26 -18.42 -1.21 -2.01
N MET A 27 -18.37 -2.45 -2.48
CA MET A 27 -19.52 -3.10 -3.11
C MET A 27 -20.61 -3.38 -2.08
N GLY A 28 -20.26 -3.89 -0.89
CA GLY A 28 -21.21 -4.10 0.20
C GLY A 28 -21.89 -2.80 0.64
N MET A 29 -21.12 -1.73 0.72
CA MET A 29 -21.62 -0.38 0.99
C MET A 29 -22.51 0.17 -0.12
N LEU A 30 -22.17 -0.08 -1.39
CA LEU A 30 -22.99 0.35 -2.53
C LEU A 30 -24.32 -0.40 -2.53
N VAL A 31 -24.30 -1.71 -2.26
CA VAL A 31 -25.51 -2.54 -2.15
C VAL A 31 -26.37 -2.11 -0.95
N LEU A 32 -25.78 -1.92 0.23
CA LEU A 32 -26.48 -1.41 1.41
C LEU A 32 -27.05 -0.01 1.19
N GLY A 33 -26.27 0.88 0.57
CA GLY A 33 -26.71 2.22 0.22
C GLY A 33 -27.87 2.21 -0.77
N LEU A 34 -27.81 1.36 -1.80
CA LEU A 34 -28.89 1.21 -2.78
C LEU A 34 -30.17 0.69 -2.12
N PHE A 35 -30.06 -0.35 -1.28
CA PHE A 35 -31.20 -0.92 -0.57
C PHE A 35 -31.84 0.10 0.38
N GLN A 36 -31.04 0.80 1.19
CA GLN A 36 -31.54 1.84 2.08
C GLN A 36 -32.18 3.00 1.33
N THR A 37 -31.60 3.40 0.18
CA THR A 37 -32.17 4.48 -0.63
C THR A 37 -33.55 4.10 -1.16
N VAL A 38 -33.73 2.86 -1.63
CA VAL A 38 -35.03 2.36 -2.09
C VAL A 38 -36.06 2.35 -0.96
N THR A 39 -35.71 1.82 0.21
CA THR A 39 -36.66 1.75 1.34
C THR A 39 -37.07 3.14 1.83
N VAL A 40 -36.12 4.07 1.87
CA VAL A 40 -36.38 5.45 2.30
C VAL A 40 -37.19 6.20 1.26
N TRP A 41 -36.92 5.95 -0.02
CA TRP A 41 -37.69 6.53 -1.12
C TRP A 41 -39.15 6.07 -1.05
N ASP A 42 -39.38 4.78 -0.81
CA ASP A 42 -40.72 4.21 -0.65
C ASP A 42 -41.50 4.88 0.49
N SER A 43 -40.87 5.00 1.68
CA SER A 43 -41.49 5.71 2.81
C SER A 43 -41.81 7.18 2.51
N TYR A 44 -40.97 7.85 1.71
CA TYR A 44 -41.22 9.23 1.29
C TYR A 44 -42.37 9.34 0.28
N GLN A 45 -42.47 8.40 -0.67
CA GLN A 45 -43.59 8.33 -1.59
C GLN A 45 -44.90 8.09 -0.83
N ASN A 46 -44.94 7.12 0.08
CA ASN A 46 -46.14 6.81 0.87
C ASN A 46 -46.60 8.01 1.73
N ALA A 47 -45.66 8.76 2.32
CA ALA A 47 -46.01 9.98 3.07
C ALA A 47 -46.58 11.08 2.15
N THR A 48 -46.07 11.19 0.92
CA THR A 48 -46.58 12.16 -0.08
C THR A 48 -47.96 11.73 -0.60
N ASP A 49 -48.16 10.43 -0.81
CA ASP A 49 -49.45 9.84 -1.21
C ASP A 49 -50.53 10.11 -0.17
N ALA A 50 -50.19 9.91 1.11
CA ALA A 50 -51.06 10.25 2.23
C ALA A 50 -51.37 11.76 2.30
N GLU A 51 -50.39 12.64 2.07
CA GLU A 51 -50.57 14.10 2.05
C GLU A 51 -51.56 14.53 0.97
N VAL A 52 -51.37 14.06 -0.26
CA VAL A 52 -52.24 14.41 -1.40
C VAL A 52 -53.67 13.93 -1.18
N LEU A 53 -53.86 12.72 -0.64
CA LEU A 53 -55.19 12.17 -0.38
C LEU A 53 -55.86 12.81 0.84
N ALA A 54 -55.09 13.22 1.84
CA ALA A 54 -55.58 14.02 2.97
C ALA A 54 -56.06 15.40 2.51
N GLU A 55 -55.28 16.11 1.69
CA GLU A 55 -55.65 17.41 1.11
C GLU A 55 -56.88 17.32 0.21
N LEU A 56 -56.98 16.27 -0.61
CA LEU A 56 -58.17 16.02 -1.42
C LEU A 56 -59.39 15.77 -0.53
N SER A 57 -59.25 14.97 0.53
CA SER A 57 -60.33 14.67 1.47
C SER A 57 -60.81 15.91 2.23
N GLU A 58 -59.89 16.78 2.65
CA GLU A 58 -60.22 18.08 3.25
C GLU A 58 -61.00 18.95 2.26
N GLY A 59 -60.55 19.00 0.99
CA GLY A 59 -61.24 19.70 -0.08
C GLY A 59 -62.66 19.17 -0.32
N LEU A 60 -62.83 17.84 -0.39
CA LEU A 60 -64.13 17.19 -0.55
C LEU A 60 -65.05 17.46 0.65
N ASN A 61 -64.53 17.38 1.88
CA ASN A 61 -65.30 17.67 3.09
C ASN A 61 -65.81 19.11 3.09
N LYS A 62 -64.89 20.07 2.90
CA LYS A 62 -65.24 21.48 2.86
C LYS A 62 -66.26 21.79 1.75
N THR A 63 -66.10 21.17 0.58
CA THR A 63 -67.03 21.34 -0.53
C THR A 63 -68.41 20.77 -0.22
N LEU A 64 -68.47 19.60 0.43
CA LEU A 64 -69.72 19.01 0.90
C LEU A 64 -70.43 19.93 1.92
N ASP A 65 -69.68 20.49 2.86
CA ASP A 65 -70.23 21.37 3.90
C ASP A 65 -70.81 22.66 3.31
N GLN A 66 -70.07 23.33 2.41
CA GLN A 66 -70.57 24.55 1.75
C GLN A 66 -71.78 24.25 0.85
N HIS A 67 -71.73 23.14 0.11
CA HIS A 67 -72.84 22.67 -0.71
C HIS A 67 -74.11 22.40 0.13
N GLN A 68 -73.96 21.79 1.31
CA GLN A 68 -75.07 21.57 2.25
C GLN A 68 -75.56 22.87 2.92
N ALA A 69 -74.67 23.83 3.16
CA ALA A 69 -75.04 25.14 3.68
C ALA A 69 -75.85 25.97 2.66
N GLU A 70 -75.61 25.78 1.36
CA GLU A 70 -76.37 26.41 0.27
C GLU A 70 -77.77 25.80 0.10
N ILE A 71 -77.91 24.47 0.08
CA ILE A 71 -79.19 23.80 -0.22
C ILE A 71 -80.26 24.07 0.84
N GLY A 72 -79.88 24.18 2.12
CA GLY A 72 -80.86 24.22 3.21
C GLY A 72 -81.81 25.42 3.14
N PRO A 73 -81.30 26.64 2.96
CA PRO A 73 -82.12 27.82 2.73
C PRO A 73 -82.92 27.78 1.43
N VAL A 74 -82.39 27.17 0.36
CA VAL A 74 -83.11 26.96 -0.91
C VAL A 74 -84.36 26.14 -0.66
N VAL A 75 -84.24 24.97 -0.02
CA VAL A 75 -85.39 24.11 0.31
C VAL A 75 -86.40 24.84 1.20
N MET A 76 -85.94 25.59 2.20
CA MET A 76 -86.84 26.35 3.09
C MET A 76 -87.57 27.49 2.39
N SER A 77 -86.96 28.10 1.38
CA SER A 77 -87.63 29.14 0.58
C SER A 77 -88.79 28.57 -0.23
N VAL A 78 -88.67 27.34 -0.74
CA VAL A 78 -89.75 26.61 -1.43
C VAL A 78 -90.86 26.24 -0.46
N VAL A 79 -90.50 25.64 0.68
CA VAL A 79 -91.45 25.11 1.66
C VAL A 79 -92.28 26.21 2.33
N ASN A 80 -91.70 27.39 2.59
CA ASN A 80 -92.39 28.51 3.24
C ASN A 80 -93.01 29.53 2.26
N GLY A 81 -93.09 29.21 0.96
CA GLY A 81 -93.71 30.10 -0.03
C GLY A 81 -92.97 31.43 -0.27
N GLY A 82 -91.64 31.44 -0.25
CA GLY A 82 -90.81 32.58 -0.67
C GLY A 82 -90.62 33.72 0.34
N GLY A 83 -91.10 33.61 1.58
CA GLY A 83 -91.11 34.71 2.55
C GLY A 83 -89.80 35.00 3.33
N GLY A 84 -88.76 34.19 3.17
CA GLY A 84 -87.49 34.34 3.91
C GLY A 84 -86.47 35.18 3.15
N GLN A 85 -85.91 36.21 3.79
CA GLN A 85 -84.80 37.01 3.24
C GLN A 85 -83.48 36.27 3.49
N PHE A 86 -83.16 35.30 2.63
CA PHE A 86 -81.85 34.63 2.64
C PHE A 86 -80.96 35.24 1.56
N ASP A 87 -79.73 35.61 1.94
CA ASP A 87 -78.71 36.08 0.99
C ASP A 87 -78.07 34.86 0.32
N SER A 88 -78.79 34.28 -0.64
CA SER A 88 -78.32 33.13 -1.44
C SER A 88 -77.02 33.41 -2.17
N ALA A 89 -76.70 34.69 -2.43
CA ALA A 89 -75.47 35.08 -3.10
C ALA A 89 -74.23 34.84 -2.23
N VAL A 90 -74.33 34.98 -0.90
CA VAL A 90 -73.21 34.72 0.01
C VAL A 90 -72.89 33.23 0.07
N ALA A 91 -73.89 32.38 0.28
CA ALA A 91 -73.69 30.93 0.35
C ALA A 91 -73.23 30.35 -0.99
N ARG A 92 -73.81 30.78 -2.12
CA ARG A 92 -73.37 30.36 -3.46
C ARG A 92 -71.91 30.70 -3.73
N ARG A 93 -71.50 31.93 -3.39
CA ARG A 93 -70.10 32.35 -3.54
C ARG A 93 -69.16 31.45 -2.71
N GLU A 94 -69.54 31.09 -1.49
CA GLU A 94 -68.73 30.20 -0.64
C GLU A 94 -68.67 28.76 -1.19
N THR A 95 -69.77 28.25 -1.75
CA THR A 95 -69.80 26.98 -2.49
C THR A 95 -68.90 27.02 -3.73
N ASP A 96 -68.98 28.09 -4.53
CA ASP A 96 -68.18 28.24 -5.76
C ASP A 96 -66.69 28.35 -5.43
N GLU A 97 -66.33 29.12 -4.40
CA GLU A 97 -64.97 29.21 -3.88
C GLU A 97 -64.46 27.83 -3.40
N ALA A 98 -65.32 27.00 -2.81
CA ALA A 98 -64.97 25.65 -2.40
C ALA A 98 -64.75 24.70 -3.58
N PHE A 99 -65.59 24.74 -4.62
CA PHE A 99 -65.39 23.95 -5.84
C PHE A 99 -64.15 24.39 -6.62
N GLU A 100 -63.84 25.69 -6.68
CA GLU A 100 -62.62 26.20 -7.31
C GLU A 100 -61.37 25.71 -6.55
N ALA A 101 -61.40 25.74 -5.20
CA ALA A 101 -60.32 25.21 -4.38
C ALA A 101 -60.15 23.69 -4.57
N LEU A 102 -61.26 22.93 -4.60
CA LEU A 102 -61.25 21.49 -4.86
C LEU A 102 -60.69 21.17 -6.24
N ARG A 103 -60.93 22.00 -7.26
CA ARG A 103 -60.36 21.81 -8.59
C ARG A 103 -58.83 21.81 -8.53
N GLY A 104 -58.24 22.78 -7.81
CA GLY A 104 -56.80 22.86 -7.63
C GLY A 104 -56.19 21.64 -6.94
N THR A 105 -56.82 21.12 -5.87
CA THR A 105 -56.35 19.90 -5.19
C THR A 105 -56.59 18.64 -6.01
N SER A 106 -57.69 18.58 -6.76
CA SER A 106 -58.03 17.46 -7.64
C SER A 106 -57.03 17.28 -8.78
N ASP A 107 -56.51 18.35 -9.39
CA ASP A 107 -55.52 18.26 -10.45
C ASP A 107 -54.21 17.62 -9.94
N ALA A 108 -53.78 17.99 -8.73
CA ALA A 108 -52.61 17.40 -8.07
C ALA A 108 -52.85 15.92 -7.71
N ALA A 109 -54.05 15.61 -7.22
CA ALA A 109 -54.44 14.24 -6.90
C ALA A 109 -54.54 13.35 -8.14
N VAL A 110 -55.14 13.80 -9.24
CA VAL A 110 -55.26 13.05 -10.49
C VAL A 110 -53.90 12.82 -11.16
N ALA A 111 -52.99 13.80 -11.08
CA ALA A 111 -51.63 13.64 -11.59
C ALA A 111 -50.87 12.51 -10.84
N ARG A 112 -51.21 12.30 -9.56
CA ARG A 112 -50.61 11.26 -8.72
C ARG A 112 -51.35 9.92 -8.80
N PHE A 113 -52.68 9.97 -8.84
CA PHE A 113 -53.61 8.85 -8.87
C PHE A 113 -54.53 8.97 -10.10
N PRO A 114 -54.10 8.45 -11.27
CA PRO A 114 -54.89 8.53 -12.50
C PRO A 114 -56.26 7.86 -12.42
N GLU A 115 -56.47 6.97 -11.45
CA GLU A 115 -57.73 6.28 -11.19
C GLU A 115 -58.87 7.27 -10.81
N LEU A 116 -58.52 8.44 -10.23
CA LEU A 116 -59.47 9.48 -9.84
C LEU A 116 -59.98 10.33 -11.01
N ALA A 117 -59.33 10.27 -12.18
CA ALA A 117 -59.60 11.19 -13.29
C ALA A 117 -61.08 11.17 -13.73
N ASN A 118 -61.65 9.98 -13.91
CA ASN A 118 -63.03 9.85 -14.37
C ASN A 118 -64.03 10.35 -13.33
N ASP A 119 -63.78 10.10 -12.04
CA ASP A 119 -64.69 10.50 -10.97
C ASP A 119 -64.64 12.02 -10.75
N MET A 120 -63.46 12.63 -10.84
CA MET A 120 -63.28 14.09 -10.80
C MET A 120 -63.93 14.79 -12.00
N ASP A 121 -63.70 14.28 -13.22
CA ASP A 121 -64.31 14.84 -14.43
C ASP A 121 -65.85 14.76 -14.37
N SER A 122 -66.39 13.65 -13.87
CA SER A 122 -67.82 13.47 -13.65
C SER A 122 -68.36 14.46 -12.61
N LEU A 123 -67.66 14.65 -11.50
CA LEU A 123 -68.02 15.62 -10.47
C LEU A 123 -68.12 17.03 -11.05
N PHE A 124 -67.09 17.52 -11.74
CA PHE A 124 -67.08 18.87 -12.29
C PHE A 124 -68.09 19.06 -13.44
N THR A 125 -68.40 17.99 -14.19
CA THR A 125 -69.51 18.03 -15.17
C THR A 125 -70.85 18.27 -14.46
N LYS A 126 -71.08 17.65 -13.30
CA LYS A 126 -72.29 17.90 -12.50
C LYS A 126 -72.32 19.26 -11.83
N VAL A 127 -71.16 19.84 -11.51
CA VAL A 127 -71.08 21.23 -11.03
C VAL A 127 -71.60 22.19 -12.10
N ASP A 128 -71.34 21.94 -13.39
CA ASP A 128 -71.89 22.76 -14.48
C ASP A 128 -73.45 22.68 -14.55
N GLU A 129 -74.06 21.57 -14.10
CA GLU A 129 -75.52 21.42 -14.01
C GLU A 129 -76.11 22.22 -12.82
N LEU A 130 -75.30 22.49 -11.78
CA LEU A 130 -75.72 23.22 -10.58
C LEU A 130 -76.17 24.64 -10.91
N ASP A 131 -75.49 25.33 -11.83
CA ASP A 131 -75.85 26.69 -12.24
C ASP A 131 -77.23 26.73 -12.91
N THR A 132 -77.57 25.69 -13.67
CA THR A 132 -78.91 25.57 -14.29
C THR A 132 -79.97 25.38 -13.21
N ALA A 133 -79.71 24.56 -12.20
CA ALA A 133 -80.61 24.39 -11.06
C ALA A 133 -80.79 25.69 -10.26
N ARG A 134 -79.69 26.41 -9.97
CA ARG A 134 -79.70 27.70 -9.26
C ARG A 134 -80.56 28.75 -9.97
N LEU A 135 -80.44 28.86 -11.30
CA LEU A 135 -81.25 29.76 -12.12
C LEU A 135 -82.74 29.44 -12.02
N ALA A 136 -83.11 28.15 -12.09
CA ALA A 136 -84.50 27.73 -11.94
C ALA A 136 -85.08 28.09 -10.56
N PHE A 137 -84.29 27.91 -9.49
CA PHE A 137 -84.69 28.32 -8.14
C PHE A 137 -84.85 29.85 -8.00
N ASP A 138 -84.00 30.65 -8.64
CA ASP A 138 -84.12 32.12 -8.62
C ASP A 138 -85.37 32.61 -9.36
N GLU A 139 -85.67 32.04 -10.53
CA GLU A 139 -86.90 32.36 -11.30
C GLU A 139 -88.16 32.01 -10.50
N MET A 140 -88.13 30.91 -9.74
CA MET A 140 -89.22 30.51 -8.85
C MET A 140 -89.37 31.47 -7.67
N TYR A 141 -88.28 31.84 -7.01
CA TYR A 141 -88.29 32.74 -5.86
C TYR A 141 -88.81 34.15 -6.22
N ASN A 142 -88.38 34.69 -7.38
CA ASN A 142 -88.81 36.01 -7.84
C ASN A 142 -90.26 36.04 -8.34
N GLY A 143 -90.90 34.88 -8.50
CA GLY A 143 -92.25 34.74 -9.06
C GLY A 143 -92.31 35.00 -10.57
N ASP A 144 -91.18 34.92 -11.26
CA ASP A 144 -91.05 35.17 -12.70
C ASP A 144 -91.49 33.96 -13.55
N ALA A 145 -91.57 32.76 -12.94
CA ALA A 145 -92.07 31.54 -13.56
C ALA A 145 -92.92 30.68 -12.59
N VAL A 146 -93.94 30.01 -13.13
CA VAL A 146 -94.75 29.02 -12.41
C VAL A 146 -94.17 27.64 -12.69
N TYR A 147 -93.44 27.10 -11.72
CA TYR A 147 -92.88 25.76 -11.81
C TYR A 147 -93.85 24.71 -11.26
N THR A 148 -93.76 23.52 -11.82
CA THR A 148 -94.43 22.32 -11.32
C THR A 148 -93.63 21.69 -10.17
N ASP A 149 -94.31 20.93 -9.30
CA ASP A 149 -93.66 20.16 -8.23
C ASP A 149 -92.56 19.21 -8.77
N GLU A 150 -92.69 18.76 -10.03
CA GLU A 150 -91.73 17.90 -10.71
C GLU A 150 -90.43 18.64 -11.07
N GLU A 151 -90.51 19.87 -11.59
CA GLU A 151 -89.34 20.70 -11.91
C GLU A 151 -88.56 21.12 -10.65
N VAL A 152 -89.27 21.38 -9.55
CA VAL A 152 -88.64 21.67 -8.25
C VAL A 152 -87.93 20.42 -7.70
N ALA A 153 -88.56 19.24 -7.85
CA ALA A 153 -87.94 17.98 -7.45
C ALA A 153 -86.68 17.66 -8.29
N GLU A 154 -86.68 17.99 -9.59
CA GLU A 154 -85.50 17.88 -10.46
C GLU A 154 -84.36 18.81 -10.00
N GLY A 155 -84.66 20.06 -9.64
CA GLY A 155 -83.66 20.98 -9.08
C GLY A 155 -83.02 20.47 -7.78
N ILE A 156 -83.83 19.92 -6.86
CA ILE A 156 -83.34 19.32 -5.61
C ILE A 156 -82.51 18.05 -5.88
N GLN A 157 -82.87 17.27 -6.92
CA GLN A 157 -82.11 16.09 -7.32
C GLN A 157 -80.68 16.45 -7.73
N VAL A 158 -80.46 17.55 -8.47
CA VAL A 158 -79.11 18.00 -8.86
C VAL A 158 -78.22 18.22 -7.62
N TYR A 159 -78.73 18.90 -6.59
CA TYR A 159 -77.98 19.08 -5.34
C TYR A 159 -77.72 17.75 -4.63
N ARG A 160 -78.69 16.84 -4.57
CA ARG A 160 -78.51 15.53 -3.93
C ARG A 160 -77.45 14.70 -4.65
N ASP A 161 -77.53 14.66 -5.98
CA ASP A 161 -76.61 13.94 -6.85
C ASP A 161 -75.17 14.43 -6.68
N LEU A 162 -74.98 15.75 -6.55
CA LEU A 162 -73.66 16.33 -6.35
C LEU A 162 -73.07 15.92 -5.00
N ALA A 163 -73.87 15.96 -3.93
CA ALA A 163 -73.44 15.49 -2.61
C ALA A 163 -73.10 13.99 -2.61
N ASP A 164 -73.89 13.17 -3.31
CA ASP A 164 -73.64 11.74 -3.47
C ASP A 164 -72.34 11.47 -4.24
N HIS A 165 -72.00 12.29 -5.24
CA HIS A 165 -70.74 12.18 -5.97
C HIS A 165 -69.54 12.56 -5.10
N ILE A 166 -69.61 13.66 -4.35
CA ILE A 166 -68.53 14.09 -3.44
C ILE A 166 -68.21 12.98 -2.42
N VAL A 167 -69.22 12.41 -1.77
CA VAL A 167 -69.01 11.32 -0.80
C VAL A 167 -68.61 10.01 -1.48
N GLY A 168 -69.12 9.75 -2.69
CA GLY A 168 -68.70 8.62 -3.51
C GLY A 168 -67.20 8.62 -3.79
N ILE A 169 -66.64 9.79 -4.14
CA ILE A 169 -65.20 9.98 -4.28
C ILE A 169 -64.49 9.77 -2.95
N ALA A 170 -64.97 10.38 -1.86
CA ALA A 170 -64.34 10.20 -0.54
C ALA A 170 -64.24 8.72 -0.14
N SER A 171 -65.23 7.89 -0.53
CA SER A 171 -65.26 6.45 -0.22
C SER A 171 -64.25 5.57 -0.98
N ILE A 172 -63.64 6.09 -2.05
CA ILE A 172 -62.64 5.33 -2.83
C ILE A 172 -61.20 5.66 -2.40
N LEU A 173 -60.97 6.83 -1.80
CA LEU A 173 -59.64 7.29 -1.37
C LEU A 173 -58.89 6.32 -0.43
N PRO A 174 -59.54 5.66 0.55
CA PRO A 174 -58.86 4.71 1.44
C PRO A 174 -58.12 3.59 0.70
N ARG A 175 -58.60 3.20 -0.48
CA ARG A 175 -58.02 2.10 -1.28
C ARG A 175 -56.76 2.50 -2.04
N LEU A 176 -56.47 3.80 -2.12
CA LEU A 176 -55.34 4.37 -2.85
C LEU A 176 -54.12 4.60 -1.95
N VAL A 177 -54.28 4.46 -0.62
CA VAL A 177 -53.20 4.60 0.36
C VAL A 177 -52.75 3.22 0.86
N ASP A 178 -51.44 2.98 0.85
CA ASP A 178 -50.86 1.74 1.40
C ASP A 178 -50.75 1.75 2.93
N ASP A 179 -50.71 2.93 3.55
CA ASP A 179 -50.64 3.09 5.01
C ASP A 179 -51.99 2.79 5.69
N SER A 180 -51.97 1.82 6.61
CA SER A 180 -53.19 1.34 7.28
C SER A 180 -53.85 2.36 8.21
N GLU A 181 -53.06 3.25 8.82
CA GLU A 181 -53.57 4.25 9.76
C GLU A 181 -54.25 5.39 9.00
N ILE A 182 -53.60 5.88 7.93
CA ILE A 182 -54.21 6.86 7.03
C ILE A 182 -55.44 6.29 6.30
N SER A 183 -55.39 5.04 5.83
CA SER A 183 -56.57 4.38 5.26
C SER A 183 -57.73 4.33 6.25
N ALA A 184 -57.47 4.03 7.53
CA ALA A 184 -58.50 4.01 8.56
C ALA A 184 -59.10 5.40 8.83
N HIS A 185 -58.27 6.45 8.84
CA HIS A 185 -58.74 7.85 8.93
C HIS A 185 -59.64 8.20 7.75
N LEU A 186 -59.21 7.92 6.52
CA LEU A 186 -59.98 8.17 5.29
C LEU A 186 -61.30 7.40 5.28
N ASP A 187 -61.30 6.11 5.68
CA ASP A 187 -62.52 5.31 5.80
C ASP A 187 -63.48 5.91 6.85
N SER A 188 -62.94 6.32 8.00
CA SER A 188 -63.72 6.94 9.06
C SER A 188 -64.32 8.28 8.62
N LEU A 189 -63.55 9.09 7.88
CA LEU A 189 -64.00 10.37 7.35
C LEU A 189 -65.12 10.15 6.31
N ALA A 190 -64.92 9.26 5.34
CA ALA A 190 -65.93 8.95 4.33
C ALA A 190 -67.25 8.49 4.96
N ALA A 191 -67.18 7.64 6.00
CA ALA A 191 -68.36 7.19 6.73
C ALA A 191 -69.08 8.34 7.47
N VAL A 192 -68.36 9.27 8.09
CA VAL A 192 -68.98 10.44 8.76
C VAL A 192 -69.49 11.47 7.76
N MET A 193 -68.82 11.67 6.63
CA MET A 193 -69.32 12.51 5.53
C MET A 193 -70.64 11.95 5.00
N GLN A 194 -70.72 10.64 4.78
CA GLN A 194 -71.96 9.98 4.36
C GLN A 194 -73.05 10.08 5.44
N ALA A 195 -72.70 9.91 6.71
CA ALA A 195 -73.64 10.10 7.82
C ALA A 195 -74.15 11.55 7.89
N GLY A 196 -73.29 12.55 7.70
CA GLY A 196 -73.63 13.97 7.64
C GLY A 196 -74.60 14.28 6.50
N ARG A 197 -74.29 13.80 5.29
CA ARG A 197 -75.17 13.89 4.12
C ARG A 197 -76.55 13.30 4.38
N ILE A 198 -76.62 12.09 4.96
CA ILE A 198 -77.89 11.44 5.31
C ILE A 198 -78.63 12.26 6.39
N ALA A 199 -77.92 12.79 7.40
CA ALA A 199 -78.52 13.58 8.46
C ALA A 199 -79.13 14.88 7.95
N ALA A 200 -78.47 15.54 6.99
CA ALA A 200 -78.99 16.72 6.28
C ALA A 200 -80.21 16.35 5.42
N GLU A 201 -80.17 15.24 4.68
CA GLU A 201 -81.31 14.76 3.89
C GLU A 201 -82.54 14.47 4.77
N ILE A 202 -82.33 13.85 5.94
CA ILE A 202 -83.35 13.63 6.96
C ILE A 202 -83.90 14.97 7.47
N GLN A 203 -83.02 15.94 7.75
CA GLN A 203 -83.40 17.27 8.23
C GLN A 203 -84.39 17.93 7.26
N PHE A 204 -84.05 17.94 5.97
CA PHE A 204 -84.89 18.57 4.94
C PHE A 204 -86.19 17.80 4.68
N THR A 205 -86.13 16.47 4.58
CA THR A 205 -87.31 15.65 4.29
C THR A 205 -88.36 15.76 5.38
N VAL A 206 -87.94 15.71 6.65
CA VAL A 206 -88.85 15.84 7.80
C VAL A 206 -89.36 17.27 7.94
N ALA A 207 -88.51 18.28 7.78
CA ALA A 207 -88.94 19.68 7.86
C ALA A 207 -90.00 20.02 6.80
N ALA A 208 -89.83 19.53 5.57
CA ALA A 208 -90.80 19.70 4.50
C ALA A 208 -92.13 18.99 4.81
N ASP A 209 -92.10 17.74 5.30
CA ASP A 209 -93.32 17.00 5.67
C ASP A 209 -94.05 17.68 6.84
N LEU A 210 -93.33 18.19 7.84
CA LEU A 210 -93.90 18.94 8.96
C LEU A 210 -94.56 20.26 8.52
N ALA A 211 -93.96 20.98 7.58
CA ALA A 211 -94.50 22.25 7.09
C ALA A 211 -95.80 22.04 6.29
N LEU A 212 -95.87 20.98 5.48
CA LEU A 212 -97.10 20.59 4.78
C LEU A 212 -98.25 20.22 5.75
N LEU A 213 -97.92 19.66 6.92
CA LEU A 213 -98.90 19.38 7.98
C LEU A 213 -99.35 20.63 8.73
N GLU A 214 -98.52 21.66 8.81
CA GLU A 214 -98.87 22.95 9.43
C GLU A 214 -99.85 23.76 8.54
N ASP A 215 -99.71 23.66 7.22
CA ASP A 215 -100.53 24.38 6.23
C ASP A 215 -101.82 23.62 5.83
N GLY A 216 -101.88 22.30 6.06
CA GLY A 216 -103.01 21.42 5.68
C GLY A 216 -103.95 21.00 6.83
N ASP A 217 -105.21 20.67 6.52
CA ASP A 217 -106.19 20.05 7.46
C ASP A 217 -105.90 18.54 7.71
N ALA A 218 -104.72 18.07 7.29
CA ALA A 218 -104.31 16.66 7.33
C ALA A 218 -103.64 16.34 8.67
N GLY A 219 -104.38 15.72 9.59
CA GLY A 219 -103.88 15.36 10.92
C GLY A 219 -102.96 14.13 11.00
N LEU A 220 -102.21 13.75 9.95
CA LEU A 220 -101.32 12.57 9.97
C LEU A 220 -100.12 12.73 9.02
N VAL A 221 -98.93 12.31 9.50
CA VAL A 221 -97.64 12.27 8.77
C VAL A 221 -97.72 11.40 7.51
N ASN A 222 -97.09 11.82 6.40
CA ASN A 222 -97.10 11.06 5.14
C ASN A 222 -96.43 9.69 5.30
N ARG A 223 -97.14 8.62 4.95
CA ARG A 223 -96.67 7.23 5.10
C ARG A 223 -95.45 6.92 4.21
N GLU A 224 -95.35 7.56 3.06
CA GLU A 224 -94.21 7.43 2.15
C GLU A 224 -92.98 8.12 2.73
N ALA A 225 -93.13 9.36 3.20
CA ALA A 225 -92.07 10.12 3.88
C ALA A 225 -91.57 9.40 5.14
N LEU A 226 -92.48 8.81 5.94
CA LEU A 226 -92.11 7.97 7.09
C LEU A 226 -91.26 6.77 6.68
N GLY A 227 -91.62 6.08 5.59
CA GLY A 227 -90.86 4.95 5.06
C GLY A 227 -89.47 5.37 4.58
N GLN A 228 -89.37 6.49 3.89
CA GLN A 228 -88.10 7.06 3.42
C GLN A 228 -87.20 7.46 4.60
N VAL A 229 -87.71 8.22 5.58
CA VAL A 229 -86.93 8.66 6.74
C VAL A 229 -86.51 7.46 7.61
N ALA A 230 -87.34 6.44 7.76
CA ALA A 230 -86.95 5.20 8.46
C ALA A 230 -85.81 4.47 7.73
N SER A 231 -85.84 4.43 6.39
CA SER A 231 -84.74 3.87 5.58
C SER A 231 -83.45 4.69 5.72
N LEU A 232 -83.55 6.02 5.65
CA LEU A 232 -82.41 6.93 5.83
C LEU A 232 -81.82 6.80 7.24
N SER A 233 -82.65 6.72 8.28
CA SER A 233 -82.19 6.51 9.66
C SER A 233 -81.43 5.18 9.81
N GLY A 234 -81.89 4.12 9.14
CA GLY A 234 -81.17 2.84 9.12
C GLY A 234 -79.80 2.94 8.42
N LYS A 235 -79.73 3.65 7.29
CA LYS A 235 -78.46 3.92 6.59
C LYS A 235 -77.52 4.79 7.44
N PHE A 236 -78.06 5.79 8.13
CA PHE A 236 -77.30 6.62 9.07
C PHE A 236 -76.64 5.76 10.16
N ASP A 237 -77.41 4.88 10.82
CA ASP A 237 -76.87 3.99 11.85
C ASP A 237 -75.80 3.03 11.31
N GLN A 238 -75.95 2.56 10.06
CA GLN A 238 -74.93 1.77 9.38
C GLN A 238 -73.63 2.56 9.22
N GLN A 239 -73.70 3.80 8.71
CA GLN A 239 -72.52 4.63 8.48
C GLN A 239 -71.83 5.02 9.79
N ILE A 240 -72.58 5.28 10.87
CA ILE A 240 -72.01 5.49 12.20
C ILE A 240 -71.31 4.23 12.73
N THR A 241 -71.80 3.04 12.38
CA THR A 241 -71.16 1.77 12.75
C THR A 241 -69.84 1.59 12.00
N GLU A 242 -69.82 1.90 10.70
CA GLU A 242 -68.61 1.90 9.86
C GLU A 242 -67.59 2.92 10.37
N PHE A 243 -68.01 4.15 10.68
CA PHE A 243 -67.16 5.16 11.32
C PHE A 243 -66.53 4.65 12.60
N ARG A 244 -67.33 4.12 13.54
CA ARG A 244 -66.82 3.63 14.84
C ARG A 244 -65.89 2.44 14.72
N ALA A 245 -65.98 1.67 13.63
CA ALA A 245 -65.08 0.54 13.39
C ALA A 245 -63.66 1.00 13.00
N ASN A 246 -63.54 2.16 12.34
CA ASN A 246 -62.29 2.67 11.78
C ASN A 246 -61.76 3.92 12.49
N ALA A 247 -62.57 4.60 13.30
CA ALA A 247 -62.19 5.81 14.01
C ALA A 247 -61.10 5.58 15.05
N SER A 248 -60.18 6.53 15.15
CA SER A 248 -59.23 6.61 16.27
C SER A 248 -59.94 6.78 17.62
N ASN A 249 -59.27 6.44 18.72
CA ASN A 249 -59.83 6.58 20.07
C ASN A 249 -60.18 8.04 20.38
N GLU A 250 -59.36 8.95 19.89
CA GLU A 250 -59.46 10.39 20.03
C GLU A 250 -60.71 10.90 19.32
N THR A 251 -60.89 10.53 18.05
CA THR A 251 -62.07 10.94 17.26
C THR A 251 -63.35 10.29 17.78
N ALA A 252 -63.30 9.02 18.14
CA ALA A 252 -64.45 8.32 18.74
C ALA A 252 -64.92 9.00 20.04
N SER A 253 -63.99 9.57 20.82
CA SER A 253 -64.30 10.36 22.02
C SER A 253 -64.98 11.69 21.68
N VAL A 254 -64.49 12.41 20.66
CA VAL A 254 -65.13 13.66 20.18
C VAL A 254 -66.55 13.40 19.72
N TYR A 255 -66.74 12.39 18.86
CA TYR A 255 -68.07 11.99 18.38
C TYR A 255 -69.01 11.62 19.54
N LYS A 256 -68.51 10.83 20.50
CA LYS A 256 -69.28 10.42 21.67
C LYS A 256 -69.73 11.65 22.49
N ALA A 257 -68.81 12.58 22.76
CA ALA A 257 -69.13 13.79 23.50
C ALA A 257 -70.17 14.66 22.77
N ALA A 258 -70.05 14.78 21.45
CA ALA A 258 -70.99 15.53 20.62
C ALA A 258 -72.39 14.88 20.62
N MET A 259 -72.48 13.55 20.53
CA MET A 259 -73.76 12.82 20.56
C MET A 259 -74.38 12.69 21.96
N GLU A 260 -73.62 12.93 23.02
CA GLU A 260 -74.12 13.00 24.40
C GLU A 260 -74.57 14.40 24.81
N SER A 261 -74.39 15.40 23.93
CA SER A 261 -74.89 16.77 24.12
C SER A 261 -76.41 16.82 24.31
N GLN A 262 -76.90 17.92 24.89
CA GLN A 262 -78.34 18.10 25.08
C GLN A 262 -79.06 18.22 23.72
N ASP A 263 -78.49 18.97 22.79
CA ASP A 263 -79.09 19.19 21.47
C ASP A 263 -79.23 17.89 20.67
N ALA A 264 -78.23 17.00 20.71
CA ALA A 264 -78.32 15.69 20.06
C ALA A 264 -79.40 14.78 20.69
N LYS A 265 -79.62 14.88 22.01
CA LYS A 265 -80.71 14.15 22.69
C LYS A 265 -82.08 14.70 22.30
N ASP A 266 -82.20 16.01 22.15
CA ASP A 266 -83.43 16.67 21.74
C ASP A 266 -83.76 16.30 20.29
N ALA A 267 -82.77 16.29 19.39
CA ALA A 267 -82.91 15.82 18.01
C ALA A 267 -83.37 14.36 17.92
N ARG A 268 -82.74 13.46 18.71
CA ARG A 268 -83.14 12.05 18.77
C ARG A 268 -84.56 11.88 19.29
N THR A 269 -84.95 12.69 20.28
CA THR A 269 -86.32 12.68 20.81
C THR A 269 -87.30 13.13 19.74
N ALA A 270 -87.02 14.23 19.04
CA ALA A 270 -87.82 14.75 17.94
C ALA A 270 -87.98 13.73 16.80
N MET A 271 -86.88 13.11 16.38
CA MET A 271 -86.86 12.04 15.38
C MET A 271 -87.74 10.85 15.81
N SER A 272 -87.64 10.44 17.08
CA SER A 272 -88.46 9.33 17.60
C SER A 272 -89.95 9.65 17.62
N VAL A 273 -90.33 10.92 17.83
CA VAL A 273 -91.72 11.39 17.79
C VAL A 273 -92.24 11.32 16.37
N TYR A 274 -91.47 11.84 15.41
CA TYR A 274 -91.81 11.80 13.98
C TYR A 274 -92.02 10.35 13.49
N LEU A 275 -91.05 9.46 13.73
CA LEU A 275 -91.12 8.06 13.27
C LEU A 275 -92.28 7.24 13.87
N ARG A 276 -92.89 7.68 14.97
CA ARG A 276 -94.09 7.04 15.55
C ARG A 276 -95.37 7.39 14.79
N GLY A 277 -95.34 8.35 13.86
CA GLY A 277 -96.50 8.77 13.07
C GLY A 277 -97.57 9.53 13.88
N ASN A 278 -97.22 10.06 15.05
CA ASN A 278 -98.11 10.93 15.83
C ASN A 278 -98.07 12.37 15.28
N ILE A 279 -99.17 13.12 15.41
CA ILE A 279 -99.22 14.56 15.06
C ILE A 279 -98.13 15.28 15.89
N PRO A 280 -97.12 15.84 15.23
CA PRO A 280 -95.96 16.38 15.91
C PRO A 280 -96.33 17.65 16.68
N THR A 281 -96.06 17.70 17.98
CA THR A 281 -96.04 18.94 18.78
C THR A 281 -94.77 19.76 18.55
N ILE A 282 -93.98 19.42 17.52
CA ILE A 282 -92.68 20.02 17.23
C ILE A 282 -92.83 20.81 15.93
N SER A 283 -92.56 22.11 15.97
CA SER A 283 -92.56 22.98 14.79
C SER A 283 -91.49 22.52 13.77
N PRO A 284 -91.71 22.69 12.45
CA PRO A 284 -90.66 22.50 11.45
C PRO A 284 -89.35 23.21 11.82
N THR A 285 -89.43 24.43 12.36
CA THR A 285 -88.26 25.21 12.79
C THR A 285 -87.51 24.60 13.97
N ASP A 286 -88.25 24.05 14.94
CA ASP A 286 -87.67 23.44 16.14
C ASP A 286 -87.01 22.11 15.79
N PHE A 287 -87.63 21.33 14.90
CA PHE A 287 -87.03 20.11 14.37
C PHE A 287 -85.76 20.41 13.59
N MET A 288 -85.79 21.42 12.71
CA MET A 288 -84.60 21.85 11.96
C MET A 288 -83.47 22.30 12.88
N ALA A 289 -83.76 23.06 13.93
CA ALA A 289 -82.75 23.50 14.89
C ALA A 289 -82.12 22.30 15.63
N ALA A 290 -82.94 21.37 16.12
CA ALA A 290 -82.47 20.19 16.83
C ALA A 290 -81.63 19.28 15.90
N GLN A 291 -82.14 18.95 14.71
CA GLN A 291 -81.42 18.10 13.76
C GLN A 291 -80.18 18.80 13.18
N GLY A 292 -80.20 20.13 13.03
CA GLY A 292 -79.03 20.91 12.63
C GLY A 292 -77.88 20.81 13.64
N ALA A 293 -78.17 20.66 14.93
CA ALA A 293 -77.14 20.39 15.94
C ALA A 293 -76.47 19.01 15.78
N VAL A 294 -77.20 18.02 15.27
CA VAL A 294 -76.63 16.69 14.92
C VAL A 294 -75.70 16.83 13.71
N VAL A 295 -76.11 17.57 12.68
CA VAL A 295 -75.26 17.86 11.50
C VAL A 295 -73.98 18.59 11.93
N ALA A 296 -74.09 19.66 12.73
CA ALA A 296 -72.94 20.39 13.26
C ALA A 296 -72.01 19.52 14.14
N SER A 297 -72.57 18.55 14.87
CA SER A 297 -71.79 17.58 15.65
C SER A 297 -71.00 16.61 14.76
N LEU A 298 -71.56 16.22 13.61
CA LEU A 298 -70.88 15.39 12.62
C LEU A 298 -69.79 16.18 11.89
N ASP A 299 -70.05 17.43 11.52
CA ASP A 299 -69.04 18.35 10.98
C ASP A 299 -67.86 18.53 11.95
N THR A 300 -68.14 18.80 13.23
CA THR A 300 -67.10 18.85 14.27
C THR A 300 -66.29 17.53 14.35
N THR A 301 -66.94 16.40 14.11
CA THR A 301 -66.28 15.08 14.08
C THR A 301 -65.40 14.95 12.82
N GLN A 302 -65.88 15.37 11.64
CA GLN A 302 -65.11 15.38 10.39
C GLN A 302 -63.85 16.24 10.51
N VAL A 303 -63.99 17.48 11.01
CA VAL A 303 -62.86 18.39 11.27
C VAL A 303 -61.85 17.75 12.22
N SER A 304 -62.32 17.01 13.23
CA SER A 304 -61.43 16.29 14.16
C SER A 304 -60.69 15.16 13.47
N VAL A 305 -61.35 14.35 12.62
CA VAL A 305 -60.67 13.31 11.81
C VAL A 305 -59.60 13.94 10.93
N LEU A 306 -59.94 15.01 10.21
CA LEU A 306 -59.00 15.73 9.34
C LEU A 306 -57.79 16.29 10.11
N ALA A 307 -58.03 16.84 11.31
CA ALA A 307 -56.96 17.36 12.16
C ALA A 307 -55.98 16.26 12.62
N PHE A 308 -56.50 15.12 13.10
CA PHE A 308 -55.66 14.00 13.53
C PHE A 308 -54.95 13.33 12.36
N MET A 309 -55.64 13.12 11.23
CA MET A 309 -55.02 12.62 10.00
C MET A 309 -53.90 13.55 9.52
N GLY A 310 -54.11 14.87 9.55
CA GLY A 310 -53.09 15.85 9.22
C GLY A 310 -51.88 15.81 10.16
N GLU A 311 -52.08 15.55 11.45
CA GLU A 311 -50.98 15.32 12.40
C GLU A 311 -50.19 14.06 12.04
N ASP A 312 -50.85 12.95 11.77
CA ASP A 312 -50.23 11.67 11.42
C ASP A 312 -49.46 11.76 10.08
N VAL A 313 -50.04 12.40 9.06
CA VAL A 313 -49.34 12.68 7.78
C VAL A 313 -48.07 13.50 8.01
N ASN A 314 -48.15 14.55 8.84
CA ASN A 314 -46.98 15.37 9.15
C ASN A 314 -45.90 14.58 9.91
N LEU A 315 -46.29 13.73 10.85
CA LEU A 315 -45.38 12.84 11.57
C LEU A 315 -44.72 11.82 10.64
N MET A 316 -45.48 11.22 9.72
CA MET A 316 -44.96 10.31 8.68
C MET A 316 -43.92 11.01 7.80
N ARG A 317 -44.23 12.23 7.34
CA ARG A 317 -43.32 13.04 6.52
C ARG A 317 -42.06 13.43 7.27
N GLU A 318 -42.18 13.83 8.54
CA GLU A 318 -41.03 14.17 9.36
C GLU A 318 -40.17 12.93 9.65
N ALA A 319 -40.78 11.77 9.93
CA ALA A 319 -40.07 10.51 10.11
C ALA A 319 -39.34 10.07 8.84
N ALA A 320 -40.00 10.15 7.67
CA ALA A 320 -39.39 9.83 6.38
C ALA A 320 -38.20 10.76 6.07
N SER A 321 -38.35 12.07 6.27
CA SER A 321 -37.27 13.04 6.01
C SER A 321 -36.08 12.88 6.98
N ARG A 322 -36.32 12.65 8.27
CA ARG A 322 -35.28 12.35 9.26
C ARG A 322 -34.56 11.04 8.93
N THR A 323 -35.29 10.00 8.52
CA THR A 323 -34.70 8.72 8.11
C THR A 323 -33.85 8.89 6.85
N LEU A 324 -34.29 9.70 5.89
CA LEU A 324 -33.51 10.02 4.69
C LEU A 324 -32.22 10.74 5.02
N LEU A 325 -32.26 11.79 5.84
CA LEU A 325 -31.07 12.53 6.23
C LEU A 325 -30.07 11.67 7.02
N THR A 326 -30.57 10.85 7.96
CA THR A 326 -29.71 10.01 8.79
C THR A 326 -29.08 8.84 8.01
N THR A 327 -29.84 8.17 7.14
CA THR A 327 -29.31 7.11 6.26
C THR A 327 -28.29 7.68 5.27
N PHE A 328 -28.59 8.82 4.64
CA PHE A 328 -27.65 9.48 3.74
C PHE A 328 -26.36 9.88 4.46
N ALA A 329 -26.45 10.48 5.65
CA ALA A 329 -25.29 10.84 6.45
C ALA A 329 -24.44 9.60 6.85
N LEU A 330 -25.08 8.50 7.22
CA LEU A 330 -24.40 7.25 7.57
C LEU A 330 -23.69 6.63 6.37
N VAL A 331 -24.35 6.56 5.21
CA VAL A 331 -23.73 6.09 3.96
C VAL A 331 -22.55 6.98 3.57
N LEU A 332 -22.67 8.30 3.70
CA LEU A 332 -21.59 9.25 3.42
C LEU A 332 -20.39 9.05 4.36
N VAL A 333 -20.62 8.92 5.67
CA VAL A 333 -19.55 8.68 6.66
C VAL A 333 -18.85 7.37 6.36
N LEU A 334 -19.61 6.30 6.13
CA LEU A 334 -19.01 5.02 5.81
C LEU A 334 -18.21 5.12 4.48
N ALA A 335 -18.72 5.79 3.44
CA ALA A 335 -18.01 5.98 2.17
C ALA A 335 -16.70 6.75 2.35
N LEU A 336 -16.72 7.85 3.11
CA LEU A 336 -15.53 8.63 3.44
C LEU A 336 -14.51 7.80 4.22
N THR A 337 -14.92 7.03 5.22
CA THR A 337 -14.01 6.18 6.00
C THR A 337 -13.38 5.07 5.14
N SER A 338 -14.13 4.49 4.20
CA SER A 338 -13.62 3.52 3.23
C SER A 338 -12.57 4.15 2.30
N ILE A 339 -12.86 5.33 1.74
CA ILE A 339 -11.93 6.08 0.88
C ILE A 339 -10.65 6.46 1.64
N ILE A 340 -10.78 6.99 2.87
CA ILE A 340 -9.64 7.36 3.71
C ILE A 340 -8.79 6.12 4.04
N SER A 341 -9.42 5.00 4.41
CA SER A 341 -8.72 3.75 4.71
C SER A 341 -7.96 3.21 3.50
N ALA A 342 -8.58 3.25 2.32
CA ALA A 342 -7.93 2.86 1.06
C ALA A 342 -6.73 3.77 0.73
N ALA A 343 -6.87 5.09 0.90
CA ALA A 343 -5.80 6.05 0.67
C ALA A 343 -4.62 5.87 1.65
N MET A 344 -4.91 5.62 2.94
CA MET A 344 -3.87 5.36 3.94
C MET A 344 -3.10 4.07 3.64
N LEU A 345 -3.79 3.01 3.23
CA LEU A 345 -3.16 1.74 2.86
C LEU A 345 -2.30 1.88 1.60
N ALA A 346 -2.83 2.55 0.57
CA ALA A 346 -2.11 2.85 -0.65
C ALA A 346 -0.83 3.66 -0.38
N ARG A 347 -0.92 4.70 0.47
CA ARG A 347 0.23 5.53 0.86
C ARG A 347 1.28 4.73 1.63
N ARG A 348 0.89 3.90 2.59
CA ARG A 348 1.82 3.03 3.35
C ARG A 348 2.60 2.10 2.42
N ILE A 349 1.94 1.52 1.43
CA ILE A 349 2.59 0.62 0.47
C ILE A 349 3.53 1.38 -0.46
N SER A 350 3.11 2.53 -1.00
CA SER A 350 3.96 3.33 -1.88
C SER A 350 5.27 3.72 -1.20
N LEU A 351 5.20 4.21 0.04
CA LEU A 351 6.39 4.59 0.81
C LEU A 351 7.34 3.41 1.06
N ARG A 352 6.80 2.20 1.35
CA ARG A 352 7.64 1.00 1.53
C ARG A 352 8.29 0.56 0.22
N VAL A 353 7.57 0.62 -0.91
CA VAL A 353 8.11 0.27 -2.23
C VAL A 353 9.20 1.26 -2.65
N ASP A 354 8.98 2.56 -2.46
CA ASP A 354 9.97 3.60 -2.78
C ASP A 354 11.24 3.44 -1.95
N GLY A 355 11.11 3.16 -0.65
CA GLY A 355 12.25 2.90 0.22
C GLY A 355 13.06 1.67 -0.20
N VAL A 356 12.41 0.55 -0.54
CA VAL A 356 13.11 -0.65 -1.04
C VAL A 356 13.77 -0.36 -2.39
N ARG A 357 13.10 0.36 -3.30
CA ARG A 357 13.65 0.71 -4.62
C ARG A 357 14.88 1.60 -4.49
N GLU A 358 14.82 2.66 -3.68
CA GLU A 358 15.93 3.58 -3.45
C GLU A 358 17.13 2.88 -2.81
N ALA A 359 16.89 2.06 -1.77
CA ALA A 359 17.94 1.28 -1.14
C ALA A 359 18.59 0.27 -2.11
N THR A 360 17.80 -0.38 -2.96
CA THR A 360 18.31 -1.35 -3.95
C THR A 360 19.13 -0.66 -5.05
N LEU A 361 18.66 0.50 -5.56
CA LEU A 361 19.38 1.26 -6.58
C LEU A 361 20.70 1.84 -6.05
N THR A 362 20.68 2.37 -4.82
CA THR A 362 21.89 2.87 -4.14
C THR A 362 22.88 1.73 -3.92
N ALA A 363 22.40 0.57 -3.48
CA ALA A 363 23.27 -0.60 -3.29
C ALA A 363 23.86 -1.13 -4.61
N ALA A 364 23.08 -1.14 -5.70
CA ALA A 364 23.51 -1.66 -6.99
C ALA A 364 24.48 -0.73 -7.73
N TYR A 365 24.21 0.57 -7.75
CA TYR A 365 24.95 1.53 -8.58
C TYR A 365 26.04 2.31 -7.84
N ASP A 366 25.97 2.43 -6.51
CA ASP A 366 26.95 3.20 -5.76
C ASP A 366 27.84 2.33 -4.87
N THR A 367 27.24 1.55 -3.95
CA THR A 367 28.03 0.85 -2.94
C THR A 367 28.70 -0.43 -3.48
N LEU A 368 28.03 -1.21 -4.32
CA LEU A 368 28.59 -2.45 -4.87
C LEU A 368 29.85 -2.19 -5.74
N PRO A 369 29.86 -1.25 -6.70
CA PRO A 369 31.06 -1.02 -7.51
C PRO A 369 32.26 -0.55 -6.67
N LYS A 370 32.03 0.35 -5.70
CA LYS A 370 33.07 0.85 -4.79
C LYS A 370 33.66 -0.26 -3.91
N THR A 371 32.81 -1.11 -3.34
CA THR A 371 33.24 -2.22 -2.48
C THR A 371 33.94 -3.32 -3.28
N VAL A 372 33.46 -3.65 -4.48
CA VAL A 372 34.14 -4.58 -5.40
C VAL A 372 35.52 -4.05 -5.79
N ALA A 373 35.63 -2.77 -6.16
CA ALA A 373 36.91 -2.14 -6.48
C ALA A 373 37.88 -2.22 -5.29
N ALA A 374 37.42 -1.85 -4.08
CA ALA A 374 38.24 -1.91 -2.87
C ALA A 374 38.72 -3.34 -2.55
N VAL A 375 37.83 -4.35 -2.63
CA VAL A 375 38.18 -5.76 -2.37
C VAL A 375 39.17 -6.28 -3.41
N SER A 376 39.01 -5.90 -4.69
CA SER A 376 39.91 -6.33 -5.76
C SER A 376 41.35 -5.79 -5.64
N GLN A 377 41.52 -4.63 -5.00
CA GLN A 377 42.81 -3.95 -4.86
C GLN A 377 43.52 -4.24 -3.53
N ALA A 378 42.92 -5.05 -2.65
CA ALA A 378 43.47 -5.37 -1.34
C ALA A 378 44.89 -5.98 -1.44
N ALA A 379 45.79 -5.53 -0.56
CA ALA A 379 47.20 -5.91 -0.58
C ALA A 379 47.46 -7.23 0.18
N ASN A 380 46.57 -7.60 1.11
CA ASN A 380 46.73 -8.80 1.92
C ASN A 380 45.38 -9.43 2.33
N ALA A 381 45.42 -10.68 2.78
CA ALA A 381 44.23 -11.44 3.15
C ALA A 381 43.43 -10.81 4.31
N ASN A 382 44.12 -10.18 5.27
CA ASN A 382 43.46 -9.51 6.40
C ASN A 382 42.65 -8.29 5.96
N GLU A 383 43.12 -7.57 4.94
CA GLU A 383 42.42 -6.43 4.34
C GLU A 383 41.18 -6.88 3.58
N VAL A 384 41.26 -7.98 2.81
CA VAL A 384 40.10 -8.60 2.16
C VAL A 384 39.02 -8.95 3.19
N ASP A 385 39.38 -9.60 4.29
CA ASP A 385 38.43 -9.99 5.34
C ASP A 385 37.78 -8.78 6.03
N ARG A 386 38.55 -7.73 6.30
CA ARG A 386 38.04 -6.47 6.88
C ARG A 386 37.03 -5.80 5.95
N LEU A 387 37.35 -5.67 4.66
CA LEU A 387 36.47 -5.07 3.66
C LEU A 387 35.19 -5.88 3.48
N LEU A 388 35.29 -7.22 3.52
CA LEU A 388 34.13 -8.10 3.41
C LEU A 388 33.20 -8.02 4.63
N GLN A 389 33.76 -7.84 5.83
CA GLN A 389 32.97 -7.60 7.05
C GLN A 389 32.28 -6.23 7.03
N ALA A 390 32.98 -5.18 6.59
CA ALA A 390 32.40 -3.85 6.44
C ALA A 390 31.23 -3.85 5.42
N ALA A 391 31.41 -4.51 4.27
CA ALA A 391 30.37 -4.60 3.25
C ALA A 391 29.13 -5.38 3.73
N LYS A 392 29.30 -6.44 4.53
CA LYS A 392 28.18 -7.18 5.13
C LYS A 392 27.34 -6.32 6.07
N GLN A 393 27.97 -5.43 6.85
CA GLN A 393 27.24 -4.52 7.74
C GLN A 393 26.48 -3.44 6.96
N GLN A 394 27.02 -3.01 5.82
CA GLN A 394 26.43 -1.97 4.99
C GLN A 394 25.28 -2.47 4.08
N THR A 395 25.21 -3.77 3.82
CA THR A 395 24.18 -4.40 2.95
C THR A 395 22.94 -4.85 3.71
N VAL A 396 22.90 -4.74 5.04
CA VAL A 396 21.71 -5.15 5.81
C VAL A 396 20.57 -4.17 5.55
N LEU A 397 19.73 -4.50 4.58
CA LEU A 397 18.36 -3.99 4.50
C LEU A 397 17.67 -4.41 5.80
N GLN A 398 17.55 -3.50 6.77
CA GLN A 398 16.81 -3.77 7.99
C GLN A 398 15.33 -3.92 7.64
N THR A 399 14.89 -5.14 7.43
CA THR A 399 13.48 -5.49 7.30
C THR A 399 12.94 -5.84 8.68
N ASP A 400 11.98 -5.04 9.16
CA ASP A 400 11.24 -5.30 10.40
C ASP A 400 10.56 -6.68 10.33
N SER A 401 10.97 -7.58 11.22
CA SER A 401 10.68 -9.02 11.19
C SER A 401 9.24 -9.42 11.54
N ARG A 402 8.28 -8.48 11.63
CA ARG A 402 6.94 -8.77 12.14
C ARG A 402 5.96 -9.29 11.09
N TYR A 403 6.21 -9.10 9.80
CA TYR A 403 5.42 -9.67 8.70
C TYR A 403 6.34 -9.94 7.50
N ALA A 404 6.65 -11.23 7.23
CA ALA A 404 7.50 -11.64 6.12
C ALA A 404 6.71 -11.61 4.80
N ASP A 405 6.80 -10.49 4.08
CA ASP A 405 6.09 -10.27 2.83
C ASP A 405 6.97 -10.55 1.61
N GLU A 406 6.38 -10.47 0.41
CA GLU A 406 7.07 -10.67 -0.87
C GLU A 406 8.18 -9.63 -1.13
N LEU A 407 8.05 -8.42 -0.56
CA LEU A 407 9.10 -7.40 -0.58
C LEU A 407 10.32 -7.80 0.25
N ASP A 408 10.12 -8.49 1.38
CA ASP A 408 11.22 -8.98 2.21
C ASP A 408 11.93 -10.16 1.53
N SER A 409 11.17 -11.02 0.82
CA SER A 409 11.76 -12.07 -0.02
C SER A 409 12.61 -11.51 -1.17
N LEU A 410 12.20 -10.37 -1.75
CA LEU A 410 12.99 -9.68 -2.78
C LEU A 410 14.26 -9.05 -2.20
N ALA A 411 14.16 -8.39 -1.04
CA ALA A 411 15.30 -7.84 -0.32
C ALA A 411 16.31 -8.92 0.06
N GLU A 412 15.84 -10.09 0.52
CA GLU A 412 16.68 -11.25 0.82
C GLU A 412 17.38 -11.79 -0.44
N ALA A 413 16.64 -11.96 -1.54
CA ALA A 413 17.22 -12.44 -2.80
C ALA A 413 18.29 -11.49 -3.36
N PHE A 414 18.06 -10.18 -3.26
CA PHE A 414 19.03 -9.16 -3.66
C PHE A 414 20.28 -9.19 -2.76
N SER A 415 20.09 -9.26 -1.44
CA SER A 415 21.19 -9.35 -0.47
C SER A 415 22.03 -10.61 -0.69
N ALA A 416 21.40 -11.73 -1.01
CA ALA A 416 22.08 -12.97 -1.37
C ALA A 416 22.93 -12.83 -2.63
N ALA A 417 22.41 -12.19 -3.68
CA ALA A 417 23.15 -11.91 -4.90
C ALA A 417 24.36 -10.98 -4.65
N HIS A 418 24.16 -9.91 -3.88
CA HIS A 418 25.21 -8.96 -3.50
C HIS A 418 26.35 -9.65 -2.73
N HIS A 419 26.01 -10.47 -1.74
CA HIS A 419 27.00 -11.25 -0.98
C HIS A 419 27.78 -12.24 -1.85
N GLN A 420 27.12 -12.83 -2.85
CA GLN A 420 27.78 -13.76 -3.76
C GLN A 420 28.80 -13.06 -4.67
N ALA A 421 28.47 -11.87 -5.18
CA ALA A 421 29.39 -11.06 -5.99
C ALA A 421 30.64 -10.65 -5.19
N LEU A 422 30.46 -10.20 -3.94
CA LEU A 422 31.57 -9.85 -3.06
C LEU A 422 32.45 -11.06 -2.72
N ARG A 423 31.85 -12.22 -2.46
CA ARG A 423 32.60 -13.47 -2.21
C ARG A 423 33.46 -13.87 -3.40
N GLN A 424 32.92 -13.78 -4.62
CA GLN A 424 33.67 -14.12 -5.82
C GLN A 424 34.87 -13.19 -6.01
N THR A 425 34.66 -11.88 -5.81
CA THR A 425 35.73 -10.87 -5.89
C THR A 425 36.82 -11.11 -4.84
N ALA A 426 36.41 -11.41 -3.59
CA ALA A 426 37.34 -11.73 -2.51
C ALA A 426 38.17 -12.99 -2.82
N ASN A 427 37.54 -14.05 -3.35
CA ASN A 427 38.25 -15.26 -3.74
C ASN A 427 39.29 -14.98 -4.84
N GLN A 428 38.99 -14.11 -5.81
CA GLN A 428 39.95 -13.72 -6.85
C GLN A 428 41.12 -12.93 -6.27
N ALA A 429 40.87 -11.98 -5.36
CA ALA A 429 41.91 -11.20 -4.71
C ALA A 429 42.84 -12.10 -3.86
N LEU A 430 42.27 -13.02 -3.06
CA LEU A 430 43.03 -13.98 -2.27
C LEU A 430 43.90 -14.89 -3.14
N LEU A 431 43.37 -15.39 -4.26
CA LEU A 431 44.13 -16.24 -5.18
C LEU A 431 45.32 -15.49 -5.78
N ARG A 432 45.16 -14.20 -6.13
CA ARG A 432 46.27 -13.34 -6.58
C ARG A 432 47.35 -13.20 -5.50
N ILE A 433 46.95 -12.91 -4.26
CA ILE A 433 47.87 -12.75 -3.12
C ILE A 433 48.64 -14.06 -2.85
N ASP A 434 47.93 -15.20 -2.88
CA ASP A 434 48.53 -16.52 -2.65
C ASP A 434 49.54 -16.89 -3.74
N VAL A 435 49.24 -16.61 -5.01
CA VAL A 435 50.17 -16.82 -6.13
C VAL A 435 51.42 -15.95 -5.97
N GLU A 436 51.26 -14.68 -5.60
CA GLU A 436 52.39 -13.77 -5.34
C GLU A 436 53.29 -14.30 -4.21
N ALA A 437 52.70 -14.75 -3.10
CA ALA A 437 53.42 -15.31 -1.97
C ALA A 437 54.15 -16.63 -2.32
N MET A 438 53.50 -17.50 -3.10
CA MET A 438 54.10 -18.75 -3.56
C MET A 438 55.29 -18.48 -4.49
N MET A 439 55.18 -17.52 -5.41
CA MET A 439 56.27 -17.13 -6.30
C MET A 439 57.46 -16.54 -5.54
N LYS A 440 57.23 -15.66 -4.56
CA LYS A 440 58.29 -15.16 -3.65
C LYS A 440 59.01 -16.31 -2.95
N THR A 441 58.25 -17.31 -2.50
CA THR A 441 58.80 -18.50 -1.83
C THR A 441 59.63 -19.36 -2.77
N LEU A 442 59.13 -19.60 -3.99
CA LEU A 442 59.83 -20.38 -5.01
C LEU A 442 61.15 -19.70 -5.42
N ALA A 443 61.12 -18.40 -5.69
CA ALA A 443 62.31 -17.63 -6.07
C ALA A 443 63.38 -17.63 -4.97
N ARG A 444 62.99 -17.45 -3.70
CA ARG A 444 63.93 -17.51 -2.56
C ARG A 444 64.53 -18.90 -2.35
N ARG A 445 63.74 -19.97 -2.53
CA ARG A 445 64.23 -21.36 -2.42
C ARG A 445 65.21 -21.68 -3.54
N GLY A 446 64.89 -21.29 -4.76
CA GLY A 446 65.80 -21.35 -5.91
C GLY A 446 67.13 -20.66 -5.60
N GLN A 447 67.07 -19.40 -5.15
CA GLN A 447 68.29 -18.61 -4.89
C GLN A 447 69.21 -19.28 -3.88
N SER A 448 68.63 -19.90 -2.85
CA SER A 448 69.38 -20.65 -1.85
C SER A 448 70.07 -21.88 -2.45
N LEU A 449 69.41 -22.58 -3.37
CA LEU A 449 69.95 -23.76 -4.06
C LEU A 449 71.07 -23.37 -5.04
N ILE A 450 70.85 -22.36 -5.88
CA ILE A 450 71.85 -21.87 -6.85
C ILE A 450 73.09 -21.34 -6.12
N ARG A 451 72.92 -20.56 -5.05
CA ARG A 451 74.06 -20.06 -4.27
C ARG A 451 74.93 -21.20 -3.70
N ARG A 452 74.31 -22.30 -3.25
CA ARG A 452 75.05 -23.50 -2.81
C ARG A 452 75.77 -24.17 -3.98
N GLN A 453 75.12 -24.30 -5.14
CA GLN A 453 75.76 -24.86 -6.34
C GLN A 453 76.94 -24.00 -6.82
N GLN A 454 76.80 -22.67 -6.77
CA GLN A 454 77.86 -21.74 -7.13
C GLN A 454 79.06 -21.84 -6.16
N GLN A 455 78.82 -21.95 -4.85
CA GLN A 455 79.90 -22.16 -3.87
C GLN A 455 80.67 -23.47 -4.09
N VAL A 456 79.97 -24.55 -4.44
CA VAL A 456 80.62 -25.83 -4.77
C VAL A 456 81.47 -25.69 -6.04
N MET A 457 80.96 -24.99 -7.06
CA MET A 457 81.72 -24.74 -8.29
C MET A 457 82.93 -23.85 -8.07
N GLU A 458 82.80 -22.79 -7.26
CA GLU A 458 83.89 -21.86 -6.95
C GLU A 458 85.02 -22.59 -6.20
N ALA A 459 84.69 -23.47 -5.25
CA ALA A 459 85.66 -24.33 -4.57
C ALA A 459 86.37 -25.32 -5.51
N LEU A 460 85.68 -25.80 -6.55
CA LEU A 460 86.27 -26.69 -7.57
C LEU A 460 87.20 -25.92 -8.53
N VAL A 461 86.91 -24.65 -8.79
CA VAL A 461 87.71 -23.77 -9.68
C VAL A 461 88.92 -23.19 -8.96
N GLU A 462 88.80 -22.78 -7.69
CA GLU A 462 89.91 -22.25 -6.87
C GLU A 462 91.02 -23.30 -6.62
N GLY A 463 90.69 -24.58 -6.68
CA GLY A 463 91.66 -25.68 -6.56
C GLY A 463 92.46 -25.99 -7.83
N ALA A 464 92.10 -25.43 -8.99
CA ALA A 464 92.71 -25.73 -10.28
C ALA A 464 93.68 -24.63 -10.74
N ALA A 465 94.85 -25.00 -11.28
CA ALA A 465 95.75 -24.03 -11.90
C ALA A 465 95.10 -23.41 -13.16
N ALA A 466 95.27 -22.12 -13.40
CA ALA A 466 94.59 -21.36 -14.47
C ALA A 466 94.79 -21.93 -15.89
N SER A 467 95.79 -22.78 -16.12
CA SER A 467 96.06 -23.45 -17.39
C SER A 467 95.32 -24.79 -17.59
N SER A 468 94.52 -25.27 -16.62
CA SER A 468 93.88 -26.59 -16.67
C SER A 468 92.36 -26.59 -16.45
N ILE A 469 91.68 -25.44 -16.49
CA ILE A 469 90.21 -25.37 -16.40
C ILE A 469 89.61 -25.71 -17.77
N PRO A 470 88.91 -26.85 -17.93
CA PRO A 470 88.31 -27.22 -19.21
C PRO A 470 87.20 -26.24 -19.60
N ASP A 471 86.98 -26.03 -20.90
CA ASP A 471 85.93 -25.13 -21.39
C ASP A 471 84.52 -25.57 -20.95
N GLU A 472 84.31 -26.87 -20.68
CA GLU A 472 83.05 -27.38 -20.14
C GLU A 472 82.74 -26.87 -18.72
N TRP A 473 83.74 -26.56 -17.90
CA TRP A 473 83.53 -26.01 -16.55
C TRP A 473 83.16 -24.53 -16.60
N ARG A 474 83.72 -23.81 -17.58
CA ARG A 474 83.40 -22.40 -17.83
C ARG A 474 81.94 -22.26 -18.28
N SER A 475 81.46 -23.13 -19.16
CA SER A 475 80.05 -23.14 -19.57
C SER A 475 79.08 -23.46 -18.43
N VAL A 476 79.44 -24.37 -17.52
CA VAL A 476 78.62 -24.66 -16.32
C VAL A 476 78.55 -23.45 -15.37
N TYR A 477 79.65 -22.71 -15.21
CA TYR A 477 79.63 -21.48 -14.39
C TYR A 477 78.71 -20.40 -14.99
N HIS A 478 78.76 -20.20 -16.31
CA HIS A 478 77.86 -19.26 -17.00
C HIS A 478 76.39 -19.71 -16.94
N LEU A 479 76.14 -21.01 -17.03
CA LEU A 479 74.78 -21.57 -16.86
C LEU A 479 74.22 -21.26 -15.46
N LEU A 480 75.03 -21.43 -14.41
CA LEU A 480 74.62 -21.09 -13.04
C LEU A 480 74.39 -19.58 -12.85
N ALA A 481 75.23 -18.74 -13.47
CA ALA A 481 75.02 -17.29 -13.47
C ALA A 481 73.71 -16.90 -14.17
N ARG A 482 73.35 -17.57 -15.27
CA ARG A 482 72.09 -17.38 -15.99
C ARG A 482 70.88 -17.85 -15.18
N MET A 483 70.97 -19.00 -14.52
CA MET A 483 69.90 -19.48 -13.63
C MET A 483 69.70 -18.53 -12.43
N ARG A 484 70.78 -17.97 -11.87
CA ARG A 484 70.69 -16.95 -10.80
C ARG A 484 69.92 -15.73 -11.26
N ARG A 485 70.24 -15.19 -12.44
CA ARG A 485 69.54 -14.04 -13.04
C ARG A 485 68.05 -14.33 -13.25
N ASN A 486 67.72 -15.53 -13.76
CA ASN A 486 66.32 -15.94 -13.95
C ASN A 486 65.52 -15.99 -12.64
N GLU A 487 66.11 -16.50 -11.56
CA GLU A 487 65.44 -16.54 -10.25
C GLU A 487 65.32 -15.16 -9.61
N GLU A 488 66.34 -14.31 -9.74
CA GLU A 488 66.24 -12.91 -9.37
C GLU A 488 65.13 -12.22 -10.17
N ASN A 489 64.94 -12.57 -11.45
CA ASN A 489 63.90 -12.00 -12.32
C ASN A 489 62.52 -12.45 -11.83
N LEU A 490 62.35 -13.72 -11.45
CA LEU A 490 61.13 -14.21 -10.79
C LEU A 490 60.85 -13.48 -9.47
N LEU A 491 61.88 -13.23 -8.65
CA LEU A 491 61.71 -12.53 -7.38
C LEU A 491 61.21 -11.10 -7.59
N LEU A 492 61.81 -10.39 -8.54
CA LEU A 492 61.41 -9.02 -8.92
C LEU A 492 59.97 -9.00 -9.45
N LEU A 493 59.62 -9.93 -10.33
CA LEU A 493 58.26 -10.06 -10.87
C LEU A 493 57.24 -10.42 -9.79
N ALA A 494 57.63 -11.22 -8.80
CA ALA A 494 56.83 -11.50 -7.62
C ALA A 494 56.77 -10.33 -6.63
N GLY A 495 57.44 -9.19 -6.88
CA GLY A 495 57.43 -8.03 -5.98
C GLY A 495 58.34 -8.19 -4.76
N GLY A 496 59.42 -8.97 -4.88
CA GLY A 496 60.52 -9.03 -3.92
C GLY A 496 61.73 -8.22 -4.38
N ASP A 497 62.48 -7.68 -3.43
CA ASP A 497 63.68 -6.88 -3.72
C ASP A 497 64.89 -7.76 -4.06
N PRO A 498 65.65 -7.46 -5.13
CA PRO A 498 66.93 -8.11 -5.41
C PRO A 498 68.02 -7.70 -4.40
N GLN A 499 69.00 -8.59 -4.17
CA GLN A 499 69.99 -8.45 -3.09
C GLN A 499 71.11 -7.43 -3.36
N ARG A 500 71.31 -6.98 -4.61
CA ARG A 500 72.44 -6.09 -4.98
C ARG A 500 71.94 -4.67 -5.20
N ARG A 501 72.36 -3.73 -4.34
CA ARG A 501 72.04 -2.30 -4.45
C ARG A 501 73.33 -1.48 -4.64
N TYR A 502 73.29 -0.47 -5.51
CA TYR A 502 74.26 0.62 -5.43
C TYR A 502 73.95 1.46 -4.20
N ASN A 503 74.94 1.67 -3.35
CA ASN A 503 74.77 2.47 -2.14
C ASN A 503 75.00 3.97 -2.38
N HIS A 504 75.59 4.34 -3.52
CA HIS A 504 75.90 5.72 -3.92
C HIS A 504 75.58 5.94 -5.41
N PRO A 505 75.33 7.19 -5.87
CA PRO A 505 75.11 7.49 -7.28
C PRO A 505 76.23 6.95 -8.17
N ALA A 506 75.88 6.24 -9.24
CA ALA A 506 76.83 5.55 -10.11
C ALA A 506 76.95 6.26 -11.47
N GLY A 507 78.18 6.33 -12.00
CA GLY A 507 78.43 6.86 -13.34
C GLY A 507 77.92 5.90 -14.41
N LEU A 508 77.42 6.43 -15.54
CA LEU A 508 76.91 5.64 -16.65
C LEU A 508 77.94 4.64 -17.19
N GLU A 509 79.22 5.02 -17.22
CA GLU A 509 80.32 4.12 -17.59
C GLU A 509 80.42 2.91 -16.66
N ALA A 510 80.26 3.13 -15.34
CA ALA A 510 80.27 2.03 -14.38
C ALA A 510 79.06 1.12 -14.55
N ILE A 511 77.88 1.69 -14.81
CA ILE A 511 76.64 0.94 -15.03
C ILE A 511 76.73 0.09 -16.31
N ILE A 512 77.20 0.65 -17.43
CA ILE A 512 77.37 -0.10 -18.68
C ILE A 512 78.41 -1.21 -18.49
N ARG A 513 79.54 -0.91 -17.84
CA ARG A 513 80.57 -1.93 -17.56
C ARG A 513 80.03 -3.05 -16.66
N ASP A 514 79.29 -2.70 -15.61
CA ASP A 514 78.73 -3.68 -14.69
C ASP A 514 77.65 -4.53 -15.40
N ALA A 515 76.85 -3.94 -16.30
CA ALA A 515 75.90 -4.69 -17.14
C ALA A 515 76.60 -5.63 -18.15
N VAL A 516 77.71 -5.20 -18.76
CA VAL A 516 78.52 -6.04 -19.65
C VAL A 516 79.19 -7.18 -18.89
N ALA A 517 79.60 -6.96 -17.64
CA ALA A 517 80.17 -8.01 -16.80
C ALA A 517 79.15 -9.08 -16.36
N GLU A 518 77.84 -8.81 -16.50
CA GLU A 518 76.78 -9.73 -16.13
C GLU A 518 76.32 -10.67 -17.27
N ILE A 519 76.82 -10.48 -18.49
CA ILE A 519 76.51 -11.33 -19.65
C ILE A 519 77.62 -12.35 -19.94
N GLU A 520 77.26 -13.49 -20.52
CA GLU A 520 78.20 -14.57 -20.86
C GLU A 520 79.21 -14.13 -21.93
N ASP A 521 78.72 -13.48 -22.98
CA ASP A 521 79.49 -13.02 -24.13
C ASP A 521 80.07 -11.60 -23.94
N ALA A 522 80.56 -11.27 -22.75
CA ALA A 522 81.08 -9.94 -22.42
C ALA A 522 82.17 -9.45 -23.39
N GLY A 523 83.01 -10.36 -23.87
CA GLY A 523 84.08 -10.06 -24.83
C GLY A 523 83.60 -9.67 -26.23
N ARG A 524 82.31 -9.85 -26.54
CA ARG A 524 81.69 -9.46 -27.82
C ARG A 524 81.04 -8.08 -27.78
N VAL A 525 81.01 -7.42 -26.62
CA VAL A 525 80.42 -6.09 -26.49
C VAL A 525 81.47 -5.01 -26.72
N VAL A 526 81.23 -4.17 -27.72
CA VAL A 526 82.07 -3.01 -28.03
C VAL A 526 81.34 -1.76 -27.58
N VAL A 527 81.89 -1.07 -26.58
CA VAL A 527 81.33 0.17 -26.05
C VAL A 527 82.02 1.37 -26.69
N GLU A 528 81.26 2.18 -27.42
CA GLU A 528 81.75 3.33 -28.18
C GLU A 528 81.02 4.61 -27.71
N ASN A 529 81.70 5.76 -27.69
CA ASN A 529 81.11 7.07 -27.36
C ASN A 529 80.22 7.08 -26.09
N GLN A 530 80.88 7.26 -24.94
CA GLN A 530 80.21 7.32 -23.64
C GLN A 530 80.04 8.75 -23.15
N VAL A 531 78.82 9.12 -22.75
CA VAL A 531 78.53 10.40 -22.10
C VAL A 531 78.77 10.26 -20.60
N ALA A 532 79.51 11.21 -20.01
CA ALA A 532 79.70 11.27 -18.57
C ALA A 532 78.43 11.82 -17.88
N VAL A 533 77.66 10.94 -17.22
CA VAL A 533 76.49 11.26 -16.38
C VAL A 533 76.47 10.33 -15.17
N ARG A 534 75.99 10.82 -14.03
CA ARG A 534 75.72 9.99 -12.84
C ARG A 534 74.22 9.80 -12.67
N LEU A 535 73.81 8.61 -12.24
CA LEU A 535 72.42 8.27 -11.95
C LEU A 535 72.22 8.04 -10.44
N GLU A 536 71.01 8.31 -9.95
CA GLU A 536 70.63 8.02 -8.57
C GLU A 536 70.72 6.52 -8.25
N THR A 537 70.84 6.18 -6.97
CA THR A 537 71.14 4.81 -6.49
C THR A 537 70.17 3.75 -6.98
N LYS A 538 68.86 4.02 -6.91
CA LYS A 538 67.82 3.06 -7.27
C LYS A 538 67.69 2.89 -8.79
N PRO A 539 67.54 3.97 -9.61
CA PRO A 539 67.58 3.85 -11.07
C PRO A 539 68.86 3.22 -11.60
N ALA A 540 70.02 3.47 -10.97
CA ALA A 540 71.29 2.91 -11.42
C ALA A 540 71.33 1.37 -11.35
N GLY A 541 70.84 0.78 -10.25
CA GLY A 541 70.81 -0.68 -10.07
C GLY A 541 69.84 -1.36 -11.04
N ASP A 542 68.66 -0.77 -11.21
CA ASP A 542 67.65 -1.30 -12.12
C ASP A 542 68.04 -1.10 -13.59
N LEU A 543 68.80 -0.04 -13.91
CA LEU A 543 69.36 0.18 -15.24
C LEU A 543 70.45 -0.84 -15.60
N VAL A 544 71.35 -1.21 -14.68
CA VAL A 544 72.32 -2.30 -14.93
C VAL A 544 71.58 -3.54 -15.41
N ARG A 545 70.45 -3.85 -14.78
CA ARG A 545 69.65 -5.02 -15.10
C ARG A 545 68.90 -4.89 -16.42
N ILE A 546 68.30 -3.73 -16.69
CA ILE A 546 67.71 -3.43 -18.00
C ILE A 546 68.74 -3.63 -19.10
N LEU A 547 69.94 -3.08 -18.93
CA LEU A 547 71.02 -3.20 -19.91
C LEU A 547 71.53 -4.64 -20.02
N ALA A 548 71.72 -5.34 -18.92
CA ALA A 548 72.16 -6.73 -18.92
C ALA A 548 71.19 -7.63 -19.69
N GLU A 549 69.87 -7.49 -19.48
CA GLU A 549 68.86 -8.25 -20.20
C GLU A 549 68.83 -7.92 -21.71
N LEU A 550 68.99 -6.64 -22.07
CA LEU A 550 69.03 -6.23 -23.48
C LEU A 550 70.33 -6.69 -24.17
N LEU A 551 71.46 -6.65 -23.47
CA LEU A 551 72.76 -7.11 -23.98
C LEU A 551 72.83 -8.64 -24.11
N ASP A 552 72.27 -9.39 -23.15
CA ASP A 552 72.19 -10.87 -23.21
C ASP A 552 71.35 -11.31 -24.42
N ASN A 553 70.23 -10.61 -24.68
CA ASN A 553 69.41 -10.83 -25.87
C ASN A 553 70.19 -10.47 -27.16
N ALA A 554 70.78 -9.27 -27.22
CA ALA A 554 71.55 -8.82 -28.38
C ALA A 554 72.69 -9.78 -28.74
N ALA A 555 73.44 -10.28 -27.75
CA ALA A 555 74.54 -11.21 -27.95
C ALA A 555 74.06 -12.62 -28.34
N SER A 556 72.99 -13.11 -27.71
CA SER A 556 72.42 -14.45 -27.96
C SER A 556 71.83 -14.60 -29.37
N TYR A 557 71.24 -13.54 -29.91
CA TYR A 557 70.61 -13.55 -31.24
C TYR A 557 71.55 -13.11 -32.37
N SER A 558 72.78 -12.70 -32.03
CA SER A 558 73.82 -12.34 -32.99
C SER A 558 74.76 -13.51 -33.30
N PRO A 559 75.17 -13.73 -34.57
CA PRO A 559 76.18 -14.73 -34.91
C PRO A 559 77.48 -14.55 -34.10
N PRO A 560 78.18 -15.63 -33.70
CA PRO A 560 79.34 -15.56 -32.80
C PRO A 560 80.52 -14.72 -33.34
N THR A 561 80.55 -14.47 -34.65
CA THR A 561 81.56 -13.64 -35.33
C THR A 561 81.26 -12.13 -35.31
N GLN A 562 80.06 -11.72 -34.88
CA GLN A 562 79.63 -10.31 -34.84
C GLN A 562 79.61 -9.78 -33.39
N SER A 563 79.99 -8.51 -33.23
CA SER A 563 79.98 -7.79 -31.96
C SER A 563 78.68 -7.03 -31.74
N VAL A 564 78.31 -6.83 -30.47
CA VAL A 564 77.19 -5.98 -30.07
C VAL A 564 77.74 -4.59 -29.75
N ARG A 565 77.22 -3.55 -30.41
CA ARG A 565 77.70 -2.17 -30.22
C ARG A 565 76.82 -1.44 -29.22
N VAL A 566 77.42 -0.83 -28.20
CA VAL A 566 76.75 0.03 -27.23
C VAL A 566 77.25 1.45 -27.38
N THR A 567 76.34 2.39 -27.63
CA THR A 567 76.65 3.83 -27.68
C THR A 567 75.75 4.60 -26.75
N SER A 568 76.22 5.73 -26.24
CA SER A 568 75.37 6.65 -25.48
C SER A 568 75.51 8.06 -26.03
N ARG A 569 74.39 8.79 -26.07
CA ARG A 569 74.38 10.20 -26.48
C ARG A 569 73.38 10.98 -25.65
N ARG A 570 73.65 12.27 -25.48
CA ARG A 570 72.70 13.20 -24.89
C ARG A 570 71.75 13.69 -25.98
N SER A 571 70.44 13.60 -25.74
CA SER A 571 69.40 14.05 -26.65
C SER A 571 68.43 14.94 -25.88
N GLY A 572 68.68 16.25 -25.87
CA GLY A 572 67.95 17.21 -25.03
C GLY A 572 68.24 17.00 -23.54
N SER A 573 67.20 16.82 -22.74
CA SER A 573 67.29 16.52 -21.30
C SER A 573 67.52 15.03 -20.99
N GLU A 574 67.40 14.15 -21.99
CA GLU A 574 67.50 12.70 -21.82
C GLU A 574 68.87 12.16 -22.24
N ILE A 575 69.25 11.02 -21.66
CA ILE A 575 70.36 10.20 -22.15
C ILE A 575 69.79 9.02 -22.92
N VAL A 576 70.26 8.82 -24.14
CA VAL A 576 69.86 7.71 -25.00
C VAL A 576 71.01 6.74 -25.14
N ILE A 577 70.82 5.53 -24.62
CA ILE A 577 71.71 4.39 -24.83
C ILE A 577 71.17 3.61 -26.02
N SER A 578 72.01 3.33 -27.00
CA SER A 578 71.68 2.57 -28.20
C SER A 578 72.49 1.28 -28.19
N ILE A 579 71.80 0.14 -28.14
CA ILE A 579 72.39 -1.20 -28.24
C ILE A 579 72.02 -1.74 -29.62
N ALA A 580 73.01 -1.91 -30.49
CA ALA A 580 72.83 -2.43 -31.84
C ALA A 580 73.42 -3.83 -31.95
N ASP A 581 72.64 -4.76 -32.47
CA ASP A 581 73.03 -6.13 -32.78
C ASP A 581 72.91 -6.41 -34.28
N ASP A 582 73.68 -7.38 -34.79
CA ASP A 582 73.66 -7.84 -36.19
C ASP A 582 73.00 -9.23 -36.32
N GLY A 583 71.99 -9.49 -35.50
CA GLY A 583 71.28 -10.76 -35.40
C GLY A 583 70.22 -11.00 -36.47
N ILE A 584 69.38 -12.03 -36.23
CA ILE A 584 68.28 -12.42 -37.13
C ILE A 584 67.22 -11.31 -37.34
N GLY A 585 67.18 -10.32 -36.45
CA GLY A 585 66.15 -9.27 -36.44
C GLY A 585 64.77 -9.79 -36.05
N LEU A 586 63.84 -8.87 -35.81
CA LEU A 586 62.44 -9.18 -35.51
C LEU A 586 61.53 -8.70 -36.64
N ALA A 587 60.55 -9.52 -37.02
CA ALA A 587 59.50 -9.09 -37.93
C ALA A 587 58.69 -7.92 -37.34
N PRO A 588 58.12 -7.02 -38.16
CA PRO A 588 57.46 -5.80 -37.68
C PRO A 588 56.33 -6.04 -36.68
N GLU A 589 55.54 -7.10 -36.87
CA GLU A 589 54.41 -7.44 -36.00
C GLU A 589 54.86 -7.92 -34.60
N PRO A 590 55.76 -8.92 -34.46
CA PRO A 590 56.38 -9.26 -33.18
C PRO A 590 57.06 -8.08 -32.49
N MET A 591 57.78 -7.24 -33.24
CA MET A 591 58.45 -6.05 -32.69
C MET A 591 57.46 -5.04 -32.12
N ALA A 592 56.36 -4.77 -32.83
CA ALA A 592 55.29 -3.89 -32.35
C ALA A 592 54.56 -4.45 -31.12
N ALA A 593 54.39 -5.77 -31.03
CA ALA A 593 53.85 -6.44 -29.85
C ALA A 593 54.78 -6.31 -28.64
N ILE A 594 56.09 -6.50 -28.83
CA ILE A 594 57.11 -6.32 -27.79
C ILE A 594 57.16 -4.86 -27.32
N ASN A 595 57.21 -3.89 -28.23
CA ASN A 595 57.22 -2.46 -27.88
C ASN A 595 55.97 -2.02 -27.12
N ARG A 596 54.78 -2.53 -27.48
CA ARG A 596 53.55 -2.27 -26.69
C ARG A 596 53.68 -2.80 -25.27
N ARG A 597 54.21 -4.01 -25.09
CA ARG A 597 54.42 -4.60 -23.76
C ARG A 597 55.49 -3.88 -22.93
N LEU A 598 56.54 -3.36 -23.57
CA LEU A 598 57.56 -2.55 -22.91
C LEU A 598 57.02 -1.19 -22.46
N ALA A 599 56.06 -0.61 -23.21
CA ALA A 599 55.42 0.65 -22.87
C ALA A 599 54.31 0.50 -21.81
N GLU A 600 53.53 -0.58 -21.87
CA GLU A 600 52.42 -0.88 -20.95
C GLU A 600 52.58 -2.29 -20.37
N PRO A 601 53.39 -2.46 -19.30
CA PRO A 601 53.60 -3.77 -18.70
C PRO A 601 52.30 -4.29 -18.03
N THR A 602 51.69 -5.33 -18.60
CA THR A 602 50.52 -6.03 -18.04
C THR A 602 50.89 -6.98 -16.89
N GLN A 603 49.90 -7.35 -16.06
CA GLN A 603 50.09 -8.37 -15.02
C GLN A 603 50.48 -9.74 -15.62
N LEU A 604 51.16 -10.56 -14.81
CA LEU A 604 51.66 -11.89 -15.20
C LEU A 604 50.52 -12.80 -15.68
N ASN A 605 50.56 -13.19 -16.95
CA ASN A 605 49.69 -14.22 -17.54
C ASN A 605 50.49 -15.51 -17.79
N SER A 606 49.81 -16.67 -17.79
CA SER A 606 50.42 -18.00 -17.92
C SER A 606 51.22 -18.23 -19.22
N GLU A 607 51.09 -17.36 -20.22
CA GLU A 607 51.78 -17.45 -21.52
C GLU A 607 53.16 -16.73 -21.55
N LEU A 608 53.58 -16.09 -20.45
CA LEU A 608 54.73 -15.16 -20.43
C LEU A 608 56.09 -15.77 -20.03
N THR A 609 56.16 -17.06 -19.72
CA THR A 609 57.38 -17.68 -19.18
C THR A 609 58.55 -17.68 -20.18
N ALA A 610 58.28 -17.63 -21.49
CA ALA A 610 59.30 -17.62 -22.54
C ALA A 610 59.99 -16.25 -22.77
N THR A 611 59.51 -15.17 -22.14
CA THR A 611 60.02 -13.80 -22.38
C THR A 611 60.21 -13.03 -21.07
N MET A 612 60.68 -13.71 -20.02
CA MET A 612 60.89 -13.10 -18.70
C MET A 612 61.81 -11.87 -18.73
N GLY A 613 62.86 -11.89 -19.56
CA GLY A 613 63.81 -10.77 -19.65
C GLY A 613 63.17 -9.45 -20.09
N LEU A 614 62.38 -9.45 -21.17
CA LEU A 614 61.70 -8.24 -21.64
C LEU A 614 60.57 -7.79 -20.71
N LEU A 615 59.95 -8.70 -19.96
CA LEU A 615 58.95 -8.35 -18.95
C LEU A 615 59.59 -7.62 -17.76
N VAL A 616 60.78 -8.05 -17.34
CA VAL A 616 61.59 -7.36 -16.33
C VAL A 616 62.02 -5.98 -16.83
N VAL A 617 62.49 -5.89 -18.08
CA VAL A 617 62.85 -4.61 -18.71
C VAL A 617 61.66 -3.64 -18.68
N GLY A 618 60.47 -4.06 -19.15
CA GLY A 618 59.29 -3.21 -19.17
C GLY A 618 58.84 -2.74 -17.79
N ARG A 619 58.87 -3.64 -16.78
CA ARG A 619 58.49 -3.30 -15.40
C ARG A 619 59.44 -2.29 -14.76
N LEU A 620 60.76 -2.55 -14.85
CA LEU A 620 61.78 -1.65 -14.28
C LEU A 620 61.81 -0.30 -15.02
N ALA A 621 61.62 -0.34 -16.34
CA ALA A 621 61.58 0.86 -17.16
C ALA A 621 60.39 1.76 -16.76
N ALA A 622 59.19 1.18 -16.61
CA ALA A 622 58.01 1.89 -16.15
C ALA A 622 58.16 2.47 -14.73
N GLU A 623 58.82 1.75 -13.81
CA GLU A 623 59.05 2.22 -12.43
C GLU A 623 59.89 3.51 -12.36
N HIS A 624 60.87 3.66 -13.27
CA HIS A 624 61.80 4.80 -13.29
C HIS A 624 61.55 5.80 -14.43
N SER A 625 60.40 5.69 -15.11
CA SER A 625 60.08 6.49 -16.30
C SER A 625 61.13 6.40 -17.42
N ILE A 626 61.86 5.29 -17.49
CA ILE A 626 62.80 4.96 -18.57
C ILE A 626 61.96 4.41 -19.73
N SER A 627 62.27 4.84 -20.96
CA SER A 627 61.60 4.30 -22.16
C SER A 627 62.54 3.35 -22.90
N VAL A 628 62.05 2.16 -23.24
CA VAL A 628 62.78 1.19 -24.06
C VAL A 628 62.01 0.92 -25.35
N GLN A 629 62.66 1.11 -26.49
CA GLN A 629 62.06 0.90 -27.81
C GLN A 629 62.99 0.12 -28.73
N LEU A 630 62.47 -0.95 -29.33
CA LEU A 630 63.17 -1.75 -30.33
C LEU A 630 62.87 -1.23 -31.73
N HIS A 631 63.91 -1.11 -32.56
CA HIS A 631 63.85 -0.73 -33.96
C HIS A 631 64.59 -1.77 -34.82
N SER A 632 64.20 -1.91 -36.08
CA SER A 632 64.92 -2.76 -37.04
C SER A 632 66.09 -1.97 -37.65
N THR A 633 67.28 -2.58 -37.71
CA THR A 633 68.42 -2.09 -38.48
C THR A 633 68.28 -2.57 -39.94
N MET A 634 68.78 -1.81 -40.92
CA MET A 634 68.51 -2.00 -42.37
C MET A 634 68.92 -3.39 -42.92
N GLY A 635 68.09 -4.40 -42.67
CA GLY A 635 68.13 -5.73 -43.26
C GLY A 635 68.73 -6.87 -42.43
N LYS A 636 69.43 -6.60 -41.31
CA LYS A 636 69.99 -7.61 -40.38
C LYS A 636 70.16 -6.97 -38.98
N GLY A 637 69.49 -7.51 -37.96
CA GLY A 637 69.65 -7.10 -36.55
C GLY A 637 68.53 -6.27 -35.91
N THR A 638 68.74 -5.91 -34.64
CA THR A 638 67.84 -5.07 -33.83
C THR A 638 68.60 -3.92 -33.16
N LEU A 639 67.95 -2.77 -33.02
CA LEU A 639 68.43 -1.60 -32.29
C LEU A 639 67.52 -1.35 -31.08
N ALA A 640 68.03 -1.57 -29.87
CA ALA A 640 67.34 -1.20 -28.64
C ALA A 640 67.76 0.22 -28.22
N LEU A 641 66.78 1.13 -28.13
CA LEU A 641 66.95 2.48 -27.63
C LEU A 641 66.42 2.57 -26.20
N VAL A 642 67.30 2.83 -25.24
CA VAL A 642 66.97 3.06 -23.83
C VAL A 642 67.11 4.55 -23.56
N ARG A 643 66.00 5.23 -23.27
CA ARG A 643 65.93 6.67 -22.99
C ARG A 643 65.75 6.87 -21.50
N ILE A 644 66.71 7.55 -20.88
CA ILE A 644 66.77 7.82 -19.45
C ILE A 644 66.35 9.28 -19.24
N PRO A 645 65.29 9.53 -18.44
CA PRO A 645 64.83 10.88 -18.16
C PRO A 645 65.77 11.60 -17.19
N SER A 646 65.75 12.94 -17.22
CA SER A 646 66.56 13.76 -16.30
C SER A 646 66.22 13.55 -14.82
N SER A 647 65.02 13.04 -14.51
CA SER A 647 64.61 12.69 -13.13
C SER A 647 65.40 11.52 -12.53
N ALA A 648 66.07 10.70 -13.34
CA ALA A 648 66.92 9.61 -12.88
C ALA A 648 68.39 10.03 -12.68
N HIS A 649 68.75 11.26 -13.06
CA HIS A 649 70.11 11.78 -12.96
C HIS A 649 70.40 12.21 -11.52
N ALA A 650 71.60 11.89 -11.03
CA ALA A 650 72.11 12.47 -9.79
C ALA A 650 72.75 13.83 -10.09
N GLU A 651 72.54 14.82 -9.22
CA GLU A 651 73.22 16.11 -9.31
C GLU A 651 74.73 15.93 -9.12
N ASP A 652 75.55 16.51 -10.02
CA ASP A 652 76.98 16.62 -9.79
C ASP A 652 77.20 17.57 -8.59
N PRO A 653 78.04 17.22 -7.60
CA PRO A 653 78.39 18.15 -6.54
C PRO A 653 79.16 19.32 -7.17
N VAL A 654 78.50 20.46 -7.33
CA VAL A 654 79.13 21.69 -7.77
C VAL A 654 80.13 22.13 -6.69
N GLY A 655 81.43 22.10 -7.02
CA GLY A 655 82.45 22.90 -6.33
C GLY A 655 83.41 22.21 -5.36
N LEU A 656 84.15 21.17 -5.79
CA LEU A 656 85.37 20.75 -5.08
C LEU A 656 86.59 20.84 -6.01
N SER A 657 87.50 21.76 -5.67
CA SER A 657 88.82 21.95 -6.28
C SER A 657 89.70 20.70 -6.09
N PRO A 658 90.71 20.43 -6.96
CA PRO A 658 91.48 19.17 -6.93
C PRO A 658 92.31 18.87 -5.67
N ALA A 659 92.25 19.70 -4.62
CA ALA A 659 93.06 19.57 -3.41
C ALA A 659 92.47 18.62 -2.34
N ASP A 660 91.17 18.30 -2.36
CA ASP A 660 90.52 17.59 -1.24
C ASP A 660 90.30 16.07 -1.47
N ARG A 661 90.98 15.46 -2.44
CA ARG A 661 90.86 14.01 -2.73
C ARG A 661 91.43 13.09 -1.63
N GLY A 662 92.15 13.62 -0.65
CA GLY A 662 92.78 12.83 0.42
C GLY A 662 91.79 12.25 1.43
N THR A 663 90.72 12.97 1.76
CA THR A 663 89.88 12.64 2.92
C THR A 663 88.73 11.68 2.57
N ALA A 664 88.23 11.72 1.33
CA ALA A 664 87.18 10.82 0.85
C ALA A 664 87.65 9.37 0.66
N ALA A 665 88.93 9.18 0.28
CA ALA A 665 89.54 7.84 0.18
C ALA A 665 89.67 7.16 1.55
N GLN A 666 89.86 7.93 2.62
CA GLN A 666 90.08 7.41 3.97
C GLN A 666 88.77 6.98 4.67
N LEU A 667 87.64 7.60 4.32
CA LEU A 667 86.28 7.20 4.75
C LEU A 667 85.77 5.97 3.97
N ALA A 668 86.13 5.83 2.69
CA ALA A 668 85.77 4.66 1.89
C ALA A 668 86.54 3.39 2.29
N LEU A 669 87.81 3.51 2.73
CA LEU A 669 88.58 2.37 3.24
C LEU A 669 88.12 1.90 4.63
N SER A 670 87.66 2.81 5.49
CA SER A 670 87.17 2.46 6.84
C SER A 670 85.80 1.76 6.80
N ALA A 671 84.93 2.11 5.84
CA ALA A 671 83.68 1.38 5.62
C ALA A 671 83.86 -0.05 5.06
N ARG A 672 84.96 -0.31 4.33
CA ARG A 672 85.27 -1.64 3.76
C ARG A 672 85.88 -2.60 4.77
N ALA A 673 86.50 -2.08 5.84
CA ALA A 673 87.07 -2.89 6.92
C ALA A 673 86.02 -3.49 7.88
N ALA A 674 84.79 -2.95 7.90
CA ALA A 674 83.74 -3.37 8.82
C ALA A 674 82.91 -4.59 8.37
N ASN A 675 83.17 -5.17 7.19
CA ASN A 675 82.31 -6.20 6.58
C ASN A 675 83.04 -7.50 6.13
N LEU A 676 84.12 -7.89 6.80
CA LEU A 676 84.74 -9.22 6.63
C LEU A 676 84.29 -10.19 7.74
N PRO A 677 83.79 -11.40 7.43
CA PRO A 677 83.44 -12.39 8.44
C PRO A 677 84.71 -13.10 8.94
N VAL A 678 84.97 -13.08 10.24
CA VAL A 678 86.07 -13.83 10.88
C VAL A 678 85.52 -15.13 11.49
N THR A 679 86.09 -16.24 11.07
CA THR A 679 85.90 -17.59 11.60
C THR A 679 86.83 -17.87 12.79
N GLY A 680 86.31 -18.43 13.88
CA GLY A 680 87.01 -19.45 14.69
C GLY A 680 87.72 -19.07 16.00
N THR A 681 87.14 -19.58 17.11
CA THR A 681 87.76 -20.26 18.28
C THR A 681 88.54 -19.49 19.38
N GLY A 682 88.01 -19.55 20.62
CA GLY A 682 88.70 -20.14 21.79
C GLY A 682 89.13 -19.28 22.99
N ALA A 683 88.41 -19.43 24.12
CA ALA A 683 88.81 -19.38 25.56
C ALA A 683 89.46 -18.10 26.16
N GLU A 684 88.74 -17.29 26.97
CA GLU A 684 88.53 -17.32 28.45
C GLU A 684 89.65 -16.66 29.31
N THR A 685 89.33 -15.54 29.99
CA THR A 685 89.28 -15.35 31.47
C THR A 685 89.17 -13.85 31.89
N GLY A 686 88.31 -13.55 32.87
CA GLY A 686 88.45 -12.42 33.83
C GLY A 686 87.61 -11.14 33.62
N ALA A 687 86.46 -11.03 34.31
CA ALA A 687 85.52 -9.88 34.38
C ALA A 687 86.01 -8.73 35.32
N PRO A 688 85.28 -7.60 35.57
CA PRO A 688 83.92 -7.22 35.11
C PRO A 688 83.72 -5.73 34.67
N GLY A 689 82.64 -5.46 33.92
CA GLY A 689 82.16 -4.08 33.72
C GLY A 689 81.03 -3.92 32.70
N ALA A 690 79.80 -3.93 33.21
CA ALA A 690 78.60 -3.24 32.71
C ALA A 690 77.98 -3.56 31.32
N VAL A 691 76.66 -3.76 31.38
CA VAL A 691 75.58 -3.54 30.41
C VAL A 691 74.95 -4.81 29.82
N GLU A 692 73.80 -5.20 30.39
CA GLU A 692 72.83 -6.15 29.81
C GLU A 692 71.67 -5.40 29.13
N PRO A 693 71.00 -6.04 28.14
CA PRO A 693 70.11 -5.39 27.17
C PRO A 693 68.63 -5.42 27.59
N ILE A 694 67.86 -4.39 27.20
CA ILE A 694 66.41 -4.36 27.42
C ILE A 694 65.67 -4.65 26.10
N VAL A 695 65.01 -5.80 26.06
CA VAL A 695 64.00 -6.20 25.08
C VAL A 695 62.62 -5.72 25.58
N PRO A 696 61.78 -5.04 24.79
CA PRO A 696 60.44 -4.66 25.23
C PRO A 696 59.42 -5.77 24.98
N ARG A 697 58.68 -6.15 26.03
CA ARG A 697 57.39 -6.86 25.97
C ARG A 697 56.32 -6.05 26.74
N PRO A 698 55.03 -6.12 26.33
CA PRO A 698 54.01 -5.14 26.68
C PRO A 698 53.42 -5.37 28.08
N ARG A 699 53.05 -4.27 28.76
CA ARG A 699 52.30 -4.27 30.03
C ARG A 699 51.07 -3.37 29.90
N ARG A 700 49.95 -3.86 30.42
CA ARG A 700 48.62 -3.23 30.37
C ARG A 700 48.28 -2.58 31.73
N ALA A 701 47.72 -1.38 31.63
CA ALA A 701 46.77 -0.68 32.50
C ALA A 701 47.19 -0.14 33.89
N GLY A 702 47.02 1.18 34.04
CA GLY A 702 46.94 1.89 35.32
C GLY A 702 46.81 3.42 35.16
N SER A 703 45.56 3.89 35.10
CA SER A 703 45.03 5.22 35.49
C SER A 703 45.53 6.54 34.84
N ALA A 704 44.54 7.25 34.29
CA ALA A 704 44.57 8.60 33.73
C ALA A 704 44.68 9.72 34.78
N PRO A 705 45.09 10.93 34.36
CA PRO A 705 44.59 12.19 34.91
C PRO A 705 43.92 13.04 33.81
N GLU A 706 42.74 13.61 34.12
CA GLU A 706 42.03 14.60 33.30
C GLU A 706 41.94 15.94 34.06
N PRO A 707 42.01 17.11 33.39
CA PRO A 707 42.16 18.42 34.03
C PRO A 707 40.82 19.13 34.34
N LEU A 708 40.88 20.09 35.27
CA LEU A 708 39.81 21.05 35.66
C LEU A 708 39.89 22.37 34.83
N PRO A 709 39.01 23.39 35.00
CA PRO A 709 37.54 23.43 34.89
C PRO A 709 37.04 24.69 34.11
N VAL A 710 35.72 24.81 33.81
CA VAL A 710 35.06 26.09 33.45
C VAL A 710 33.74 26.27 34.25
N ALA A 711 33.50 27.54 34.60
CA ALA A 711 32.58 28.15 35.57
C ALA A 711 31.07 27.82 35.57
N GLY A 712 30.49 27.92 36.78
CA GLY A 712 29.09 28.28 37.06
C GLY A 712 28.94 28.76 38.53
N PRO A 713 28.11 29.78 38.85
CA PRO A 713 28.13 30.43 40.18
C PRO A 713 27.11 29.90 41.21
N ASN A 714 27.48 30.13 42.47
CA ASN A 714 26.87 29.87 43.80
C ASN A 714 25.35 30.03 43.98
N TYR A 715 24.80 29.24 44.93
CA TYR A 715 24.13 29.57 46.22
C TYR A 715 23.59 28.22 46.79
N GLY A 716 23.57 27.81 48.05
CA GLY A 716 23.95 28.33 49.36
C GLY A 716 23.33 27.40 50.43
N SER A 717 24.17 26.70 51.20
CA SER A 717 24.07 26.33 52.64
C SER A 717 22.84 25.63 53.29
N GLN A 718 23.17 24.50 53.96
CA GLN A 718 22.83 24.05 55.33
C GLN A 718 21.50 23.32 55.68
N ALA A 719 21.60 21.98 55.88
CA ALA A 719 21.53 21.18 57.15
C ALA A 719 20.52 21.54 58.28
N PRO A 720 20.24 20.69 59.31
CA PRO A 720 20.16 19.21 59.48
C PRO A 720 18.90 18.79 60.34
N PRO A 721 18.91 17.85 61.33
CA PRO A 721 18.83 16.38 61.27
C PRO A 721 17.66 15.70 62.07
N ASN A 722 17.61 14.36 61.99
CA ASN A 722 16.78 13.36 62.71
C ASN A 722 16.83 13.47 64.28
N PRO A 723 15.88 12.95 65.11
CA PRO A 723 15.89 11.52 65.54
C PRO A 723 14.53 10.88 65.99
N ALA A 724 14.59 9.60 66.41
CA ALA A 724 13.51 8.61 66.70
C ALA A 724 12.90 8.65 68.16
N PRO A 725 12.34 7.57 68.76
CA PRO A 725 10.99 6.94 68.65
C PRO A 725 10.23 6.74 70.01
N ARG A 726 8.94 6.30 70.02
CA ARG A 726 8.29 5.23 70.88
C ARG A 726 6.76 5.38 71.18
N ASN A 727 6.07 4.23 71.03
CA ASN A 727 4.95 3.61 71.78
C ASN A 727 3.53 4.21 71.93
N GLY A 728 2.52 3.35 71.68
CA GLY A 728 1.19 3.35 72.32
C GLY A 728 0.03 3.00 71.36
N GLY A 729 -0.55 1.80 71.46
CA GLY A 729 -1.49 1.24 70.46
C GLY A 729 -2.99 1.30 70.81
N ASN A 730 -3.85 0.93 69.84
CA ASN A 730 -4.80 -0.20 69.90
C ASN A 730 -5.78 -0.23 68.70
N GLY A 731 -5.91 -1.44 68.11
CA GLY A 731 -7.09 -2.00 67.41
C GLY A 731 -7.56 -1.35 66.11
N THR A 732 -7.93 -2.05 65.02
CA THR A 732 -8.25 -3.47 64.80
C THR A 732 -8.22 -3.76 63.29
N HIS A 733 -7.71 -4.95 62.95
CA HIS A 733 -7.97 -5.79 61.75
C HIS A 733 -7.54 -5.31 60.33
N ALA A 734 -6.24 -5.53 60.02
CA ALA A 734 -5.66 -6.63 59.22
C ALA A 734 -6.25 -7.01 57.81
N PRO A 735 -5.45 -7.56 56.87
CA PRO A 735 -4.65 -6.78 55.91
C PRO A 735 -4.58 -7.35 54.46
N ALA A 736 -3.91 -6.57 53.58
CA ALA A 736 -2.94 -6.88 52.50
C ALA A 736 -3.07 -8.21 51.70
N GLY A 737 -2.97 -8.25 50.36
CA GLY A 737 -1.89 -7.74 49.50
C GLY A 737 -0.62 -8.64 49.60
N PRO A 738 0.41 -8.49 48.74
CA PRO A 738 0.47 -8.41 47.27
C PRO A 738 1.63 -9.29 46.70
N ALA A 739 1.93 -9.18 45.40
CA ALA A 739 3.18 -9.63 44.76
C ALA A 739 4.15 -8.42 44.59
N PRO A 740 5.35 -8.52 43.95
CA PRO A 740 6.28 -9.63 43.68
C PRO A 740 7.75 -9.30 44.09
N GLU A 741 8.68 -10.25 43.92
CA GLU A 741 10.13 -9.98 43.98
C GLU A 741 10.92 -10.86 42.99
N THR A 742 12.05 -10.34 42.51
CA THR A 742 13.00 -10.93 41.54
C THR A 742 14.30 -11.39 42.21
N LEU A 743 14.93 -12.48 41.76
CA LEU A 743 16.37 -12.62 41.39
C LEU A 743 16.89 -14.08 41.38
N ASP A 744 17.40 -14.49 40.21
CA ASP A 744 18.73 -15.06 39.93
C ASP A 744 19.17 -16.53 40.23
N VAL A 745 20.09 -16.97 39.34
CA VAL A 745 21.14 -18.02 39.36
C VAL A 745 20.91 -19.52 39.05
N THR A 746 21.55 -19.93 37.93
CA THR A 746 22.40 -21.13 37.65
C THR A 746 21.91 -22.53 37.22
N PHE A 747 22.66 -23.02 36.22
CA PHE A 747 22.71 -24.32 35.55
C PHE A 747 23.41 -25.45 36.34
N ARG A 748 23.08 -26.70 35.99
CA ARG A 748 23.71 -28.03 36.27
C ARG A 748 23.26 -28.85 37.51
N LYS A 749 22.49 -29.91 37.24
CA LYS A 749 22.82 -31.29 37.65
C LYS A 749 22.51 -32.29 36.53
N VAL A 750 23.54 -33.09 36.24
CA VAL A 750 23.63 -34.15 35.24
C VAL A 750 23.08 -35.46 35.82
N ASN A 751 22.45 -36.27 34.95
CA ASN A 751 22.22 -37.72 34.97
C ASN A 751 22.24 -38.47 36.32
N ARG A 752 21.21 -39.30 36.55
CA ARG A 752 21.30 -40.78 36.50
C ARG A 752 20.21 -41.42 37.36
N ALA A 753 19.24 -42.08 36.72
CA ALA A 753 18.67 -43.37 37.14
C ALA A 753 17.73 -43.87 36.02
N LEU A 754 18.32 -44.65 35.13
CA LEU A 754 17.66 -45.70 34.37
C LEU A 754 17.28 -46.84 35.32
N GLU A 755 16.33 -47.68 34.89
CA GLU A 755 15.91 -49.00 35.44
C GLU A 755 14.83 -48.89 36.54
N THR A 756 13.60 -49.33 36.29
CA THR A 756 13.20 -50.75 36.11
C THR A 756 12.17 -50.92 34.97
N SER A 757 12.50 -51.53 33.82
CA SER A 757 12.60 -52.96 33.47
C SER A 757 11.27 -53.69 33.21
N GLY A 758 11.09 -54.11 31.95
CA GLY A 758 9.99 -55.00 31.52
C GLY A 758 9.82 -55.19 29.99
N ARG A 759 10.92 -55.57 29.31
CA ARG A 759 11.07 -56.34 28.03
C ARG A 759 9.78 -57.09 27.54
N VAL A 760 9.47 -57.33 26.24
CA VAL A 760 10.30 -57.58 25.04
C VAL A 760 9.43 -57.81 23.77
N ASN A 761 10.10 -57.70 22.61
CA ASN A 761 9.80 -58.22 21.26
C ASN A 761 8.94 -57.43 20.27
N GLY A 762 9.52 -57.31 19.07
CA GLY A 762 9.00 -56.59 17.94
C GLY A 762 8.05 -57.41 17.07
N ALA A 763 7.36 -56.67 16.22
CA ALA A 763 6.79 -57.11 14.97
C ALA A 763 6.49 -55.83 14.18
N GLU A 764 6.71 -55.91 12.88
CA GLU A 764 6.54 -54.89 11.87
C GLU A 764 5.19 -54.16 11.98
N LEU A 765 5.22 -52.83 11.88
CA LEU A 765 4.00 -52.03 11.70
C LEU A 765 3.81 -51.72 10.20
N PRO A 766 2.58 -51.87 9.66
CA PRO A 766 2.35 -52.02 8.23
C PRO A 766 2.39 -50.70 7.45
N ARG A 767 2.95 -50.80 6.23
CA ARG A 767 2.97 -49.75 5.19
C ARG A 767 1.55 -49.39 4.75
N ARG A 768 1.23 -48.09 4.68
CA ARG A 768 0.04 -47.59 3.96
C ARG A 768 0.37 -47.36 2.49
N ALA A 769 -0.35 -48.05 1.62
CA ALA A 769 -0.38 -47.85 0.18
C ALA A 769 -1.39 -46.71 -0.17
N PRO A 770 -1.06 -45.80 -1.10
CA PRO A 770 -2.02 -44.83 -1.61
C PRO A 770 -2.98 -45.53 -2.60
N GLY A 771 -4.29 -45.38 -2.42
CA GLY A 771 -5.28 -45.73 -3.48
C GLY A 771 -6.43 -46.68 -3.14
N SER A 772 -6.62 -47.14 -1.90
CA SER A 772 -7.74 -48.02 -1.55
C SER A 772 -8.96 -47.27 -1.03
N ARG A 773 -9.63 -46.51 -1.90
CA ARG A 773 -11.05 -46.11 -1.84
C ARG A 773 -11.41 -45.38 -3.14
N LEU A 774 -11.33 -46.10 -4.25
CA LEU A 774 -11.98 -45.72 -5.50
C LEU A 774 -13.24 -46.58 -5.62
N LEU A 775 -14.40 -45.93 -5.73
CA LEU A 775 -15.64 -46.60 -6.09
C LEU A 775 -15.51 -47.14 -7.54
N PRO A 776 -16.07 -48.32 -7.86
CA PRO A 776 -16.07 -48.83 -9.22
C PRO A 776 -17.12 -48.08 -10.06
N GLY A 777 -16.70 -47.53 -11.21
CA GLY A 777 -17.61 -47.06 -12.26
C GLY A 777 -17.72 -45.54 -12.38
N SER A 778 -16.71 -44.90 -12.98
CA SER A 778 -16.89 -43.68 -13.80
C SER A 778 -15.55 -43.24 -14.39
N VAL A 779 -15.14 -43.90 -15.46
CA VAL A 779 -14.31 -43.27 -16.49
C VAL A 779 -14.82 -43.78 -17.84
N PRO A 780 -15.13 -42.88 -18.78
CA PRO A 780 -14.68 -43.07 -20.14
C PRO A 780 -13.61 -42.03 -20.50
N SER A 781 -12.52 -42.54 -21.06
CA SER A 781 -11.37 -41.76 -21.52
C SER A 781 -11.60 -41.26 -22.95
N SER A 782 -11.39 -39.95 -23.13
CA SER A 782 -10.87 -39.23 -24.31
C SER A 782 -11.14 -39.71 -25.75
N ARG A 783 -11.62 -38.78 -26.61
CA ARG A 783 -10.80 -38.20 -27.71
C ARG A 783 -11.53 -37.07 -28.49
N SER A 784 -10.76 -36.02 -28.76
CA SER A 784 -10.78 -35.04 -29.88
C SER A 784 -12.08 -34.62 -30.58
N GLY A 785 -12.22 -33.30 -30.76
CA GLY A 785 -13.00 -32.71 -31.85
C GLY A 785 -13.70 -31.43 -31.42
N GLY A 786 -13.46 -30.32 -32.13
CA GLY A 786 -14.04 -29.00 -31.82
C GLY A 786 -15.54 -28.88 -32.10
N GLY A 787 -16.06 -27.69 -31.79
CA GLY A 787 -17.43 -27.27 -32.10
C GLY A 787 -18.22 -26.93 -30.83
N GLY A 788 -18.66 -25.67 -30.71
CA GLY A 788 -19.50 -25.21 -29.61
C GLY A 788 -20.91 -25.80 -29.65
N THR A 789 -21.52 -25.94 -28.48
CA THR A 789 -22.96 -26.16 -28.30
C THR A 789 -23.43 -25.56 -26.98
N ASP A 790 -24.58 -24.89 -27.03
CA ASP A 790 -25.37 -24.39 -25.91
C ASP A 790 -25.59 -25.44 -24.82
N LEU A 791 -25.55 -25.01 -23.57
CA LEU A 791 -25.93 -25.81 -22.41
C LEU A 791 -27.47 -25.80 -22.28
N ASP A 792 -28.06 -26.98 -22.09
CA ASP A 792 -29.51 -27.18 -21.94
C ASP A 792 -30.04 -26.46 -20.68
N PRO A 793 -31.01 -25.52 -20.82
CA PRO A 793 -31.61 -24.80 -19.70
C PRO A 793 -32.22 -25.69 -18.62
N ALA A 794 -32.65 -26.91 -18.95
CA ALA A 794 -33.21 -27.85 -17.99
C ALA A 794 -32.14 -28.35 -17.00
N GLU A 795 -30.91 -28.59 -17.46
CA GLU A 795 -29.81 -29.05 -16.63
C GLU A 795 -29.31 -27.94 -15.67
N ILE A 796 -29.37 -26.68 -16.13
CA ILE A 796 -29.05 -25.51 -15.30
C ILE A 796 -30.13 -25.33 -14.21
N ARG A 797 -31.40 -25.51 -14.56
CA ARG A 797 -32.51 -25.41 -13.60
C ARG A 797 -32.42 -26.48 -12.51
N ASP A 798 -32.10 -27.72 -12.85
CA ASP A 798 -31.96 -28.81 -11.86
C ASP A 798 -30.78 -28.59 -10.92
N ARG A 799 -29.66 -28.05 -11.42
CA ARG A 799 -28.51 -27.68 -10.58
C ARG A 799 -28.82 -26.51 -9.63
N LEU A 800 -29.57 -25.51 -10.10
CA LEU A 800 -30.03 -24.39 -9.27
C LEU A 800 -31.06 -24.83 -8.23
N ALA A 801 -31.96 -25.76 -8.57
CA ALA A 801 -32.94 -26.32 -7.64
C ALA A 801 -32.25 -27.12 -6.52
N GLY A 802 -31.22 -27.91 -6.84
CA GLY A 802 -30.42 -28.61 -5.83
C GLY A 802 -29.67 -27.65 -4.89
N PHE A 803 -29.18 -26.53 -5.40
CA PHE A 803 -28.53 -25.49 -4.60
C PHE A 803 -29.53 -24.75 -3.68
N ALA A 804 -30.70 -24.40 -4.19
CA ALA A 804 -31.77 -23.77 -3.40
C ALA A 804 -32.28 -24.69 -2.28
N SER A 805 -32.42 -26.00 -2.55
CA SER A 805 -32.78 -26.99 -1.54
C SER A 805 -31.71 -27.12 -0.44
N GLY A 806 -30.43 -26.96 -0.78
CA GLY A 806 -29.33 -26.97 0.20
C GLY A 806 -29.34 -25.76 1.12
N ILE A 807 -29.65 -24.57 0.59
CA ILE A 807 -29.77 -23.33 1.37
C ILE A 807 -30.99 -23.39 2.29
N ALA A 808 -32.14 -23.88 1.80
CA ALA A 808 -33.32 -24.04 2.64
C ALA A 808 -33.11 -25.04 3.79
N ALA A 809 -32.36 -26.13 3.55
CA ALA A 809 -32.00 -27.10 4.58
C ALA A 809 -31.02 -26.52 5.62
N ALA A 810 -30.09 -25.64 5.21
CA ALA A 810 -29.19 -24.96 6.12
C ALA A 810 -29.92 -23.92 6.99
N ALA A 811 -30.81 -23.12 6.40
CA ALA A 811 -31.62 -22.14 7.13
C ALA A 811 -32.57 -22.79 8.16
N ALA A 812 -33.15 -23.95 7.82
CA ALA A 812 -34.00 -24.71 8.74
C ALA A 812 -33.23 -25.35 9.91
N HIS A 813 -31.91 -25.54 9.76
CA HIS A 813 -31.04 -26.06 10.82
C HIS A 813 -30.56 -24.96 11.77
N GLU A 814 -30.51 -23.72 11.30
CA GLU A 814 -30.14 -22.53 12.09
C GLU A 814 -31.30 -22.03 12.97
N GLN A 815 -32.56 -22.23 12.55
CA GLN A 815 -33.74 -21.91 13.37
C GLN A 815 -34.06 -22.94 14.49
N ARG A 816 -33.36 -24.08 14.54
CA ARG A 816 -33.53 -25.11 15.60
C ARG A 816 -32.43 -25.11 16.67
N GLN A 817 -31.45 -24.22 16.54
CA GLN A 817 -30.47 -23.92 17.60
C GLN A 817 -30.88 -22.62 18.29
#